data_AF-A0A2A4N3S8-F1
#
_entry.id   AF-A0A2A4N3S8-F1
#
_cell.length_a   1.000
_cell.length_b   1.000
_cell.length_c   1.000
_cell.angle_alpha   90.00
_cell.angle_beta   90.00
_cell.angle_gamma   90.00
#
_symmetry.space_group_name_H-M   'P 1'
#
loop_
_entity.id
_entity.type
_entity.pdbx_description
1 polymer ?
#
loop_
_entity_poly.entity_id
_entity_poly.type
_entity_poly.pdbx_seq_one_letter_code
_entity_poly.pdbx_strand_id
1 'polypeptide(L)'
;MIEFPFESYHQIFEELGNLFPNSSEYDKLLDLIASTAEKRSSELSSGKIFLQRGGQKYIKNYIKESLVYFGKAILKLAKDETEYELILALRSLGHAFNNLGLYWASNNCFISANFIAFKLWHQQGKLDYRTFECTKQLAVNELLLGRIPAFLTWYELLNVISSQIEIDESEEEIPTFEMLDAFLSVRLANIDKVEKSLSLLPNVLEQHGLWLSQNTLLFKLGYADNILDDYKQININSLSDLHKHFEIIANQPFRNQMIHETDFISESEISIQSKVLGCSFKYIMERDVELLLAAETFAAFFENYLSTSIKELFPITEQIVIKLVKNSEVALFDFTASDSGSEYIIEINKFSFPRESFSGLWGKMVDFSSRIISNNFFSNDILGHLDNLFKHEELHERLSFVFEHRNFAKNVLGDNPKLFFNEWSRDKKEYTLKGYELVKLKIEESQKNNSKTTKNSFNISRHDENKVVSIIQVKFWDQAKWKGFGPFYAPHIGFGIFLAFENGVAGQAIFDEWTKRFGKEDINDIIKITIVKGVNKNNPYWYKVHISANIQSQSLESREKYLSLAARFHQMTPNNPENMKRIEQMVSLKKKFMFCPAEISNNGKDVEPYFDKAIIKSSIEIKNAWELDINAPESVVILKDDDPIIPPEIMNAPVLEILKRRNNK
;
A
#
# COMPACT_ATOMS: atom_id res chain seq x y z
N MET A 1 31.94 43.28 20.29
CA MET A 1 30.71 42.55 19.91
C MET A 1 30.57 41.42 20.92
N ILE A 2 29.53 41.41 21.76
CA ILE A 2 29.35 40.34 22.75
C ILE A 2 28.97 39.09 21.97
N GLU A 3 29.76 38.02 22.07
CA GLU A 3 29.43 36.73 21.47
C GLU A 3 28.17 36.16 22.14
N PHE A 4 27.12 35.98 21.36
CA PHE A 4 25.93 35.25 21.80
C PHE A 4 26.31 33.77 22.01
N PRO A 5 26.10 33.17 23.19
CA PRO A 5 26.55 31.81 23.50
C PRO A 5 25.58 30.77 22.91
N PHE A 6 25.55 30.71 21.58
CA PHE A 6 24.63 29.87 20.80
C PHE A 6 24.66 28.41 21.26
N GLU A 7 25.85 27.84 21.48
CA GLU A 7 26.01 26.43 21.88
C GLU A 7 25.36 26.10 23.23
N SER A 8 25.42 27.00 24.21
CA SER A 8 24.81 26.78 25.53
C SER A 8 23.28 26.80 25.45
N TYR A 9 22.71 27.69 24.65
CA TYR A 9 21.26 27.74 24.44
C TYR A 9 20.78 26.56 23.59
N HIS A 10 21.56 26.18 22.59
CA HIS A 10 21.29 25.04 21.73
C HIS A 10 21.09 23.74 22.53
N GLN A 11 22.03 23.38 23.41
CA GLN A 11 21.93 22.19 24.26
C GLN A 11 20.67 22.20 25.15
N ILE A 12 20.36 23.35 25.76
CA ILE A 12 19.15 23.49 26.59
C ILE A 12 17.89 23.21 25.76
N PHE A 13 17.81 23.78 24.56
CA PHE A 13 16.64 23.56 23.71
C PHE A 13 16.52 22.10 23.29
N GLU A 14 17.63 21.45 22.90
CA GLU A 14 17.63 20.04 22.56
C GLU A 14 17.14 19.13 23.70
N GLU A 15 17.58 19.36 24.94
CA GLU A 15 17.14 18.56 26.11
C GLU A 15 15.64 18.71 26.40
N LEU A 16 15.07 19.89 26.14
CA LEU A 16 13.65 20.17 26.35
C LEU A 16 12.73 19.47 25.33
N GLY A 17 13.27 18.93 24.23
CA GLY A 17 12.45 18.40 23.14
C GLY A 17 11.56 17.22 23.52
N ASN A 18 11.95 16.46 24.55
CA ASN A 18 11.14 15.38 25.13
C ASN A 18 9.90 15.88 25.88
N LEU A 19 9.89 17.14 26.35
CA LEU A 19 8.75 17.78 26.99
C LEU A 19 7.74 18.32 25.97
N PHE A 20 8.20 18.59 24.74
CA PHE A 20 7.39 19.16 23.66
C PHE A 20 7.39 18.28 22.39
N PRO A 21 6.94 17.01 22.46
CA PRO A 21 7.09 16.09 21.34
C PRO A 21 6.19 16.44 20.14
N ASN A 22 5.09 17.18 20.36
CA ASN A 22 4.12 17.58 19.34
C ASN A 22 3.74 19.06 19.39
N SER A 23 4.72 19.95 19.63
CA SER A 23 4.51 21.40 19.50
C SER A 23 5.08 21.90 18.18
N SER A 24 4.20 22.48 17.36
CA SER A 24 4.60 23.07 16.07
C SER A 24 5.52 24.28 16.23
N GLU A 25 5.37 25.02 17.32
CA GLU A 25 6.18 26.18 17.67
C GLU A 25 7.59 25.75 18.06
N TYR A 26 7.70 24.68 18.83
CA TYR A 26 8.99 24.10 19.20
C TYR A 26 9.69 23.46 17.98
N ASP A 27 8.95 22.80 17.10
CA ASP A 27 9.47 22.27 15.83
C ASP A 27 10.04 23.40 14.93
N LYS A 28 9.35 24.54 14.84
CA LYS A 28 9.85 25.74 14.14
C LYS A 28 11.11 26.31 14.79
N LEU A 29 11.18 26.33 16.11
CA LEU A 29 12.37 26.77 16.84
C LEU A 29 13.56 25.86 16.54
N LEU A 30 13.37 24.54 16.54
CA LEU A 30 14.42 23.60 16.21
C LEU A 30 14.88 23.71 14.75
N ASP A 31 13.97 23.87 13.79
CA ASP A 31 14.33 24.12 12.40
C ASP A 31 15.19 25.41 12.26
N LEU A 32 14.86 26.47 13.01
CA LEU A 32 15.65 27.70 13.04
C LEU A 32 17.03 27.49 13.68
N ILE A 33 17.11 26.73 14.78
CA ILE A 33 18.37 26.39 15.44
C ILE A 33 19.25 25.58 14.48
N ALA A 34 18.70 24.56 13.83
CA ALA A 34 19.39 23.72 12.86
C ALA A 34 19.93 24.54 11.68
N SER A 35 19.10 25.40 11.07
CA SER A 35 19.53 26.32 10.01
C SER A 35 20.62 27.30 10.46
N THR A 36 20.57 27.75 11.72
CA THR A 36 21.58 28.65 12.29
C THR A 36 22.89 27.89 12.56
N ALA A 37 22.81 26.66 13.08
CA ALA A 37 23.96 25.79 13.30
C ALA A 37 24.65 25.42 11.99
N GLU A 38 23.87 25.16 10.92
CA GLU A 38 24.39 24.92 9.57
C GLU A 38 25.27 26.08 9.08
N LYS A 39 24.77 27.32 9.21
CA LYS A 39 25.47 28.53 8.77
C LYS A 39 26.69 28.89 9.62
N ARG A 40 26.66 28.55 10.91
CA ARG A 40 27.70 28.94 11.88
C ARG A 40 28.81 27.90 12.01
N SER A 41 28.46 26.61 11.87
CA SER A 41 29.35 25.49 12.12
C SER A 41 29.48 24.62 10.87
N SER A 42 28.45 23.82 10.55
CA SER A 42 28.49 22.89 9.43
C SER A 42 27.12 22.24 9.16
N GLU A 43 26.93 21.70 7.95
CA GLU A 43 25.81 20.79 7.62
C GLU A 43 25.69 19.64 8.62
N LEU A 44 26.83 19.10 9.05
CA LEU A 44 26.93 18.03 10.04
C LEU A 44 26.28 18.40 11.38
N SER A 45 26.50 19.62 11.87
CA SER A 45 25.85 20.08 13.10
C SER A 45 24.33 20.10 12.96
N SER A 46 23.81 20.56 11.82
CA SER A 46 22.36 20.52 11.54
C SER A 46 21.82 19.09 11.43
N GLY A 47 22.58 18.19 10.80
CA GLY A 47 22.21 16.78 10.67
C GLY A 47 22.05 16.09 12.03
N LYS A 48 22.94 16.39 12.99
CA LYS A 48 22.85 15.84 14.37
C LYS A 48 21.62 16.34 15.12
N ILE A 49 21.27 17.62 14.98
CA ILE A 49 20.07 18.21 15.58
C ILE A 49 18.80 17.51 15.05
N PHE A 50 18.72 17.32 13.73
CA PHE A 50 17.59 16.64 13.11
C PHE A 50 17.50 15.16 13.50
N LEU A 51 18.64 14.45 13.56
CA LEU A 51 18.68 13.08 14.04
C LEU A 51 18.14 12.95 15.48
N GLN A 52 18.58 13.84 16.37
CA GLN A 52 18.09 13.88 17.75
C GLN A 52 16.60 14.20 17.83
N ARG A 53 16.12 15.19 17.06
CA ARG A 53 14.68 15.53 17.04
C ARG A 53 13.82 14.38 16.50
N GLY A 54 14.28 13.70 15.46
CA GLY A 54 13.65 12.49 14.96
C GLY A 54 13.51 11.43 16.06
N GLY A 55 14.60 11.17 16.80
CA GLY A 55 14.61 10.23 17.92
C GLY A 55 13.60 10.56 19.02
N GLN A 56 13.55 11.83 19.44
CA GLN A 56 12.59 12.30 20.45
C GLN A 56 11.13 12.08 20.03
N LYS A 57 10.81 12.37 18.77
CA LYS A 57 9.46 12.15 18.22
C LYS A 57 9.15 10.66 18.10
N TYR A 58 10.11 9.86 17.67
CA TYR A 58 9.97 8.41 17.53
C TYR A 58 9.67 7.74 18.88
N ILE A 59 10.43 8.04 19.93
CA ILE A 59 10.23 7.52 21.29
C ILE A 59 8.83 7.86 21.83
N LYS A 60 8.25 8.99 21.40
CA LYS A 60 6.91 9.45 21.78
C LYS A 60 5.81 9.00 20.81
N ASN A 61 6.13 8.08 19.90
CA ASN A 61 5.21 7.49 18.91
C ASN A 61 4.65 8.47 17.87
N TYR A 62 5.35 9.59 17.61
CA TYR A 62 5.06 10.51 16.50
C TYR A 62 5.83 10.07 15.26
N ILE A 63 5.45 8.89 14.74
CA ILE A 63 6.23 8.18 13.70
C ILE A 63 6.31 8.99 12.40
N LYS A 64 5.18 9.52 11.90
CA LYS A 64 5.14 10.34 10.67
C LYS A 64 6.07 11.54 10.77
N GLU A 65 6.04 12.25 11.88
CA GLU A 65 6.85 13.44 12.11
C GLU A 65 8.33 13.07 12.32
N SER A 66 8.62 11.96 13.01
CA SER A 66 10.00 11.47 13.18
C SER A 66 10.68 11.16 11.85
N LEU A 67 9.94 10.58 10.90
CA LEU A 67 10.40 10.27 9.55
C LEU A 67 10.88 11.53 8.80
N VAL A 68 10.16 12.65 8.94
CA VAL A 68 10.55 13.94 8.35
C VAL A 68 11.93 14.35 8.86
N TYR A 69 12.13 14.35 10.18
CA TYR A 69 13.38 14.78 10.79
C TYR A 69 14.55 13.83 10.50
N PHE A 70 14.34 12.52 10.52
CA PHE A 70 15.38 11.58 10.07
C PHE A 70 15.73 11.81 8.59
N GLY A 71 14.75 12.09 7.74
CA GLY A 71 14.96 12.41 6.32
C GLY A 71 15.86 13.63 6.10
N LYS A 72 15.60 14.74 6.81
CA LYS A 72 16.44 15.96 6.80
C LYS A 72 17.88 15.73 7.26
N ALA A 73 18.14 14.67 8.02
CA ALA A 73 19.48 14.37 8.53
C ALA A 73 20.36 13.64 7.50
N ILE A 74 19.78 12.94 6.53
CA ILE A 74 20.48 11.96 5.68
C ILE A 74 21.64 12.58 4.89
N LEU A 75 21.37 13.57 4.02
CA LEU A 75 22.43 14.16 3.19
C LEU A 75 23.40 14.99 4.02
N LYS A 76 22.91 15.64 5.08
CA LYS A 76 23.72 16.46 5.98
C LYS A 76 24.76 15.64 6.76
N LEU A 77 24.46 14.35 7.01
CA LEU A 77 25.36 13.39 7.66
C LEU A 77 26.17 12.53 6.67
N ALA A 78 25.97 12.69 5.35
CA ALA A 78 26.64 11.90 4.31
C ALA A 78 28.10 12.34 4.06
N LYS A 79 28.93 12.22 5.09
CA LYS A 79 30.37 12.54 5.10
C LYS A 79 31.16 11.39 5.75
N ASP A 80 32.43 11.20 5.37
CA ASP A 80 33.28 10.12 5.90
C ASP A 80 33.45 10.19 7.43
N GLU A 81 33.41 11.39 8.02
CA GLU A 81 33.55 11.62 9.46
C GLU A 81 32.28 11.34 10.30
N THR A 82 31.13 11.12 9.66
CA THR A 82 29.83 10.87 10.32
C THR A 82 29.12 9.61 9.84
N GLU A 83 29.88 8.62 9.39
CA GLU A 83 29.31 7.34 8.98
C GLU A 83 28.48 6.67 10.08
N TYR A 84 28.88 6.82 11.35
CA TYR A 84 28.11 6.28 12.48
C TYR A 84 26.73 6.93 12.58
N GLU A 85 26.67 8.26 12.60
CA GLU A 85 25.42 9.01 12.68
C GLU A 85 24.53 8.80 11.45
N LEU A 86 25.13 8.66 10.27
CA LEU A 86 24.40 8.35 9.04
C LEU A 86 23.77 6.95 9.09
N ILE A 87 24.51 5.93 9.53
CA ILE A 87 23.96 4.59 9.73
C ILE A 87 22.81 4.63 10.72
N LEU A 88 22.96 5.37 11.82
CA LEU A 88 21.89 5.53 12.82
C LEU A 88 20.65 6.21 12.20
N ALA A 89 20.83 7.31 11.45
CA ALA A 89 19.74 8.01 10.79
C ALA A 89 19.00 7.13 9.79
N LEU A 90 19.72 6.36 8.96
CA LEU A 90 19.14 5.42 8.00
C LEU A 90 18.37 4.29 8.71
N ARG A 91 18.93 3.69 9.76
CA ARG A 91 18.23 2.65 10.54
C ARG A 91 16.97 3.20 11.19
N SER A 92 17.04 4.36 11.83
CA SER A 92 15.88 5.02 12.45
C SER A 92 14.80 5.37 11.41
N LEU A 93 15.20 5.86 10.24
CA LEU A 93 14.29 6.12 9.13
C LEU A 93 13.64 4.81 8.62
N GLY A 94 14.42 3.73 8.51
CA GLY A 94 13.94 2.40 8.13
C GLY A 94 12.89 1.84 9.10
N HIS A 95 13.13 1.95 10.41
CA HIS A 95 12.15 1.57 11.43
C HIS A 95 10.88 2.44 11.38
N ALA A 96 11.02 3.75 11.15
CA ALA A 96 9.86 4.63 10.98
C ALA A 96 9.02 4.21 9.76
N PHE A 97 9.64 3.89 8.62
CA PHE A 97 8.94 3.34 7.46
C PHE A 97 8.23 2.02 7.76
N ASN A 98 8.90 1.06 8.43
CA ASN A 98 8.30 -0.21 8.84
C ASN A 98 7.06 0.00 9.74
N ASN A 99 7.14 0.91 10.71
CA ASN A 99 6.03 1.25 11.59
C ASN A 99 4.83 1.86 10.84
N LEU A 100 5.06 2.50 9.69
CA LEU A 100 4.01 3.04 8.80
C LEU A 100 3.50 2.02 7.76
N GLY A 101 4.08 0.82 7.70
CA GLY A 101 3.73 -0.23 6.74
C GLY A 101 4.39 -0.06 5.37
N LEU A 102 5.52 0.64 5.31
CA LEU A 102 6.27 0.99 4.09
C LEU A 102 7.57 0.17 4.02
N TYR A 103 7.45 -1.11 3.65
CA TYR A 103 8.54 -2.09 3.77
C TYR A 103 9.63 -1.97 2.71
N TRP A 104 9.31 -1.47 1.51
CA TRP A 104 10.30 -1.24 0.44
C TRP A 104 11.18 -0.04 0.74
N ALA A 105 10.61 1.06 1.26
CA ALA A 105 11.38 2.20 1.75
C ALA A 105 12.22 1.82 2.98
N SER A 106 11.68 1.00 3.88
CA SER A 106 12.43 0.40 4.98
C SER A 106 13.62 -0.42 4.47
N ASN A 107 13.40 -1.34 3.51
CA ASN A 107 14.46 -2.14 2.90
C ASN A 107 15.55 -1.27 2.25
N ASN A 108 15.18 -0.22 1.52
CA ASN A 108 16.18 0.70 0.97
C ASN A 108 17.05 1.34 2.07
N CYS A 109 16.46 1.77 3.19
CA CYS A 109 17.20 2.35 4.30
C CYS A 109 18.17 1.34 4.94
N PHE A 110 17.71 0.11 5.18
CA PHE A 110 18.56 -0.93 5.76
C PHE A 110 19.64 -1.42 4.79
N ILE A 111 19.35 -1.56 3.49
CA ILE A 111 20.37 -1.86 2.46
C ILE A 111 21.44 -0.76 2.42
N SER A 112 21.02 0.51 2.47
CA SER A 112 21.93 1.66 2.47
C SER A 112 22.81 1.68 3.71
N ALA A 113 22.22 1.50 4.89
CA ALA A 113 22.94 1.41 6.16
C ALA A 113 23.91 0.23 6.17
N ASN A 114 23.49 -0.93 5.64
CA ASN A 114 24.30 -2.13 5.56
C ASN A 114 25.51 -1.92 4.64
N PHE A 115 25.31 -1.32 3.47
CA PHE A 115 26.41 -0.98 2.55
C PHE A 115 27.46 -0.08 3.21
N ILE A 116 27.03 0.96 3.94
CA ILE A 116 27.97 1.85 4.65
C ILE A 116 28.68 1.08 5.77
N ALA A 117 27.98 0.24 6.53
CA ALA A 117 28.59 -0.60 7.55
C ALA A 117 29.63 -1.58 6.96
N PHE A 118 29.35 -2.16 5.79
CA PHE A 118 30.27 -3.04 5.05
C PHE A 118 31.54 -2.33 4.56
N LYS A 119 31.51 -1.02 4.34
CA LYS A 119 32.70 -0.24 3.94
C LYS A 119 33.83 -0.39 4.97
N LEU A 120 33.49 -0.46 6.26
CA LEU A 120 34.46 -0.70 7.34
C LEU A 120 35.14 -2.06 7.20
N TRP A 121 34.43 -3.09 6.78
CA TRP A 121 35.02 -4.40 6.51
C TRP A 121 35.99 -4.34 5.33
N HIS A 122 35.61 -3.68 4.22
CA HIS A 122 36.50 -3.54 3.07
C HIS A 122 37.78 -2.77 3.39
N GLN A 123 37.70 -1.77 4.28
CA GLN A 123 38.83 -0.92 4.65
C GLN A 123 39.69 -1.48 5.78
N GLN A 124 39.09 -2.17 6.75
CA GLN A 124 39.72 -2.54 8.03
C GLN A 124 39.67 -4.04 8.34
N GLY A 125 39.01 -4.84 7.49
CA GLY A 125 38.86 -6.29 7.66
C GLY A 125 37.96 -6.71 8.82
N LYS A 126 37.18 -5.77 9.40
CA LYS A 126 36.31 -6.03 10.56
C LYS A 126 34.85 -5.86 10.19
N LEU A 127 34.07 -6.90 10.45
CA LEU A 127 32.61 -6.79 10.47
C LEU A 127 32.19 -6.22 11.82
N ASP A 128 31.14 -5.41 11.77
CA ASP A 128 30.57 -4.77 12.95
C ASP A 128 29.12 -5.23 13.14
N TYR A 129 28.67 -5.24 14.39
CA TYR A 129 27.33 -5.60 14.84
C TYR A 129 26.23 -4.83 14.10
N ARG A 130 26.49 -3.59 13.66
CA ARG A 130 25.56 -2.82 12.81
C ARG A 130 25.23 -3.54 11.48
N THR A 131 26.18 -4.28 10.92
CA THR A 131 25.99 -5.09 9.70
C THR A 131 25.05 -6.25 9.96
N PHE A 132 25.22 -6.91 11.11
CA PHE A 132 24.34 -7.99 11.57
C PHE A 132 22.91 -7.48 11.75
N GLU A 133 22.72 -6.37 12.49
CA GLU A 133 21.41 -5.78 12.74
C GLU A 133 20.67 -5.34 11.47
N CYS A 134 21.37 -4.72 10.52
CA CYS A 134 20.76 -4.35 9.24
C CYS A 134 20.35 -5.59 8.43
N THR A 135 21.20 -6.63 8.41
CA THR A 135 20.92 -7.87 7.69
C THR A 135 19.76 -8.65 8.33
N LYS A 136 19.71 -8.70 9.66
CA LYS A 136 18.60 -9.27 10.45
C LYS A 136 17.29 -8.59 10.08
N GLN A 137 17.25 -7.25 10.09
CA GLN A 137 16.03 -6.52 9.77
C GLN A 137 15.58 -6.69 8.31
N LEU A 138 16.52 -6.84 7.36
CA LEU A 138 16.20 -7.17 5.96
C LEU A 138 15.56 -8.55 5.85
N ALA A 139 16.10 -9.57 6.52
CA ALA A 139 15.50 -10.90 6.57
C ALA A 139 14.08 -10.88 7.17
N VAL A 140 13.87 -10.13 8.26
CA VAL A 140 12.53 -9.93 8.85
C VAL A 140 11.57 -9.28 7.85
N ASN A 141 12.00 -8.22 7.16
CA ASN A 141 11.16 -7.54 6.17
C ASN A 141 10.78 -8.45 5.00
N GLU A 142 11.70 -9.29 4.51
CA GLU A 142 11.37 -10.27 3.45
C GLU A 142 10.37 -11.34 3.93
N LEU A 143 10.43 -11.74 5.20
CA LEU A 143 9.40 -12.61 5.79
C LEU A 143 8.05 -11.92 5.92
N LEU A 144 8.01 -10.61 6.18
CA LEU A 144 6.75 -9.84 6.19
C LEU A 144 6.17 -9.69 4.77
N LEU A 145 7.03 -9.41 3.79
CA LEU A 145 6.70 -9.31 2.36
C LEU A 145 6.40 -10.67 1.71
N GLY A 146 6.83 -11.78 2.30
CA GLY A 146 6.54 -13.13 1.82
C GLY A 146 7.50 -13.68 0.76
N ARG A 147 8.63 -13.01 0.50
CA ARG A 147 9.58 -13.38 -0.57
C ARG A 147 10.61 -14.40 -0.09
N ILE A 148 10.34 -15.68 -0.33
CA ILE A 148 11.18 -16.77 0.20
C ILE A 148 12.63 -16.73 -0.30
N PRO A 149 12.93 -16.55 -1.61
CA PRO A 149 14.32 -16.53 -2.07
C PRO A 149 15.12 -15.33 -1.54
N ALA A 150 14.47 -14.17 -1.41
CA ALA A 150 15.10 -12.97 -0.86
C ALA A 150 15.39 -13.15 0.63
N PHE A 151 14.44 -13.72 1.40
CA PHE A 151 14.69 -14.11 2.79
C PHE A 151 15.89 -15.04 2.92
N LEU A 152 15.94 -16.13 2.14
CA LEU A 152 17.03 -17.09 2.17
C LEU A 152 18.39 -16.44 1.84
N THR A 153 18.39 -15.47 0.91
CA THR A 153 19.60 -14.71 0.55
C THR A 153 20.12 -13.88 1.72
N TRP A 154 19.24 -13.12 2.38
CA TRP A 154 19.62 -12.33 3.56
C TRP A 154 19.97 -13.21 4.76
N TYR A 155 19.28 -14.34 4.94
CA TYR A 155 19.56 -15.32 5.99
C TYR A 155 20.91 -16.02 5.79
N GLU A 156 21.28 -16.37 4.55
CA GLU A 156 22.61 -16.89 4.21
C GLU A 156 23.70 -15.87 4.57
N LEU A 157 23.52 -14.60 4.19
CA LEU A 157 24.45 -13.53 4.58
C LEU A 157 24.51 -13.33 6.10
N LEU A 158 23.38 -13.39 6.79
CA LEU A 158 23.31 -13.23 8.24
C LEU A 158 24.12 -14.30 8.96
N ASN A 159 24.04 -15.56 8.51
CA ASN A 159 24.86 -16.67 9.02
C ASN A 159 26.36 -16.44 8.79
N VAL A 160 26.74 -15.92 7.61
CA VAL A 160 28.14 -15.58 7.33
C VAL A 160 28.61 -14.50 8.30
N ILE A 161 27.84 -13.44 8.50
CA ILE A 161 28.20 -12.35 9.41
C ILE A 161 28.30 -12.85 10.87
N SER A 162 27.31 -13.62 11.34
CA SER A 162 27.28 -14.12 12.72
C SER A 162 28.46 -15.01 13.07
N SER A 163 29.00 -15.74 12.10
CA SER A 163 30.20 -16.56 12.30
C SER A 163 31.49 -15.75 12.53
N GLN A 164 31.48 -14.44 12.23
CA GLN A 164 32.67 -13.57 12.24
C GLN A 164 32.67 -12.54 13.37
N ILE A 165 31.55 -12.38 14.10
CA ILE A 165 31.41 -11.41 15.19
C ILE A 165 30.83 -12.09 16.42
N GLU A 166 31.15 -11.54 17.59
CA GLU A 166 30.48 -11.94 18.83
C GLU A 166 29.10 -11.26 18.89
N ILE A 167 28.06 -12.06 19.07
CA ILE A 167 26.67 -11.59 19.17
C ILE A 167 26.23 -11.88 20.60
N ASP A 168 25.91 -10.81 21.34
CA ASP A 168 25.28 -10.91 22.65
C ASP A 168 23.76 -10.81 22.47
N GLU A 169 23.06 -11.92 22.69
CA GLU A 169 21.59 -12.01 22.67
C GLU A 169 21.04 -12.30 24.06
N SER A 170 21.78 -11.99 25.13
CA SER A 170 21.37 -12.31 26.51
C SER A 170 20.11 -11.56 26.98
N GLU A 171 19.80 -10.42 26.37
CA GLU A 171 18.58 -9.63 26.65
C GLU A 171 17.40 -9.98 25.73
N GLU A 172 17.60 -10.81 24.70
CA GLU A 172 16.55 -11.18 23.75
C GLU A 172 15.70 -12.35 24.28
N GLU A 173 14.37 -12.25 24.17
CA GLU A 173 13.46 -13.34 24.61
C GLU A 173 13.61 -14.60 23.76
N ILE A 174 13.87 -14.41 22.45
CA ILE A 174 14.08 -15.48 21.48
C ILE A 174 15.32 -15.10 20.66
N PRO A 175 16.35 -15.96 20.57
CA PRO A 175 17.52 -15.62 19.78
C PRO A 175 17.18 -15.50 18.29
N THR A 176 17.99 -14.73 17.55
CA THR A 176 17.62 -14.23 16.23
C THR A 176 17.32 -15.35 15.24
N PHE A 177 18.13 -16.41 15.20
CA PHE A 177 17.96 -17.48 14.21
C PHE A 177 16.71 -18.33 14.49
N GLU A 178 16.41 -18.61 15.75
CA GLU A 178 15.19 -19.28 16.20
C GLU A 178 13.95 -18.44 15.91
N MET A 179 14.02 -17.12 16.11
CA MET A 179 12.93 -16.20 15.77
C MET A 179 12.65 -16.21 14.26
N LEU A 180 13.69 -16.16 13.42
CA LEU A 180 13.53 -16.17 11.96
C LEU A 180 12.97 -17.51 11.46
N ASP A 181 13.44 -18.64 12.01
CA ASP A 181 12.88 -19.96 11.69
C ASP A 181 11.42 -20.08 12.16
N ALA A 182 11.10 -19.56 13.35
CA ALA A 182 9.73 -19.49 13.83
C ALA A 182 8.84 -18.67 12.88
N PHE A 183 9.25 -17.46 12.47
CA PHE A 183 8.46 -16.64 11.54
C PHE A 183 8.25 -17.31 10.19
N LEU A 184 9.28 -17.93 9.63
CA LEU A 184 9.15 -18.69 8.39
C LEU A 184 8.22 -19.90 8.57
N SER A 185 8.31 -20.63 9.68
CA SER A 185 7.44 -21.77 9.97
C SER A 185 5.96 -21.36 10.01
N VAL A 186 5.63 -20.24 10.66
CA VAL A 186 4.27 -19.69 10.70
C VAL A 186 3.79 -19.37 9.28
N ARG A 187 4.66 -18.79 8.44
CA ARG A 187 4.35 -18.51 7.04
C ARG A 187 4.06 -19.78 6.24
N LEU A 188 4.93 -20.80 6.34
CA LEU A 188 4.77 -22.07 5.64
C LEU A 188 3.53 -22.84 6.10
N ALA A 189 3.19 -22.77 7.40
CA ALA A 189 1.99 -23.39 7.95
C ALA A 189 0.69 -22.83 7.33
N ASN A 190 0.69 -21.54 6.97
CA ASN A 190 -0.45 -20.82 6.41
C ASN A 190 -0.52 -20.85 4.86
N ILE A 191 0.29 -21.68 4.19
CA ILE A 191 0.19 -21.87 2.73
C ILE A 191 -0.89 -22.90 2.40
N ASP A 192 -1.85 -22.53 1.56
CA ASP A 192 -2.95 -23.41 1.15
C ASP A 192 -2.85 -23.88 -0.31
N LYS A 193 -2.07 -23.19 -1.14
CA LYS A 193 -1.89 -23.52 -2.55
C LYS A 193 -0.71 -24.49 -2.73
N VAL A 194 -0.93 -25.56 -3.48
CA VAL A 194 0.15 -26.48 -3.86
C VAL A 194 0.91 -25.90 -5.05
N GLU A 195 2.22 -25.79 -4.93
CA GLU A 195 3.12 -25.43 -6.01
C GLU A 195 4.39 -26.28 -5.95
N LYS A 196 5.09 -26.42 -7.09
CA LYS A 196 6.29 -27.26 -7.18
C LYS A 196 7.38 -26.82 -6.21
N SER A 197 7.53 -25.52 -5.99
CA SER A 197 8.57 -24.94 -5.12
C SER A 197 8.53 -25.49 -3.70
N LEU A 198 7.33 -25.73 -3.16
CA LEU A 198 7.12 -26.32 -1.82
C LEU A 198 7.72 -27.71 -1.69
N SER A 199 7.72 -28.52 -2.75
CA SER A 199 8.26 -29.89 -2.69
C SER A 199 9.79 -29.93 -2.62
N LEU A 200 10.48 -28.87 -3.08
CA LEU A 200 11.95 -28.79 -3.11
C LEU A 200 12.52 -28.05 -1.91
N LEU A 201 11.71 -27.20 -1.27
CA LEU A 201 12.13 -26.35 -0.17
C LEU A 201 12.59 -27.12 1.10
N PRO A 202 12.07 -28.30 1.51
CA PRO A 202 12.50 -28.96 2.74
C PRO A 202 14.00 -29.22 2.80
N ASN A 203 14.62 -29.65 1.70
CA ASN A 203 16.05 -29.91 1.66
C ASN A 203 16.89 -28.61 1.63
N VAL A 204 16.34 -27.51 1.11
CA VAL A 204 16.98 -26.19 1.22
C VAL A 204 16.99 -25.75 2.67
N LEU A 205 15.86 -25.86 3.37
CA LEU A 205 15.74 -25.47 4.78
C LEU A 205 16.67 -26.26 5.70
N GLU A 206 16.76 -27.57 5.48
CA GLU A 206 17.70 -28.47 6.17
C GLU A 206 19.15 -27.98 6.09
N GLN A 207 19.60 -27.61 4.89
CA GLN A 207 20.98 -27.15 4.66
C GLN A 207 21.32 -25.83 5.32
N HIS A 208 20.30 -25.04 5.67
CA HIS A 208 20.43 -23.77 6.35
C HIS A 208 20.06 -23.84 7.85
N GLY A 209 19.79 -25.04 8.38
CA GLY A 209 19.44 -25.21 9.79
C GLY A 209 18.08 -24.64 10.19
N LEU A 210 17.17 -24.44 9.23
CA LEU A 210 15.80 -23.97 9.45
C LEU A 210 14.86 -25.16 9.75
N TRP A 211 15.15 -25.84 10.86
CA TRP A 211 14.55 -27.14 11.21
C TRP A 211 13.05 -27.06 11.47
N LEU A 212 12.58 -26.01 12.14
CA LEU A 212 11.15 -25.85 12.45
C LEU A 212 10.35 -25.61 11.16
N SER A 213 10.88 -24.76 10.27
CA SER A 213 10.31 -24.52 8.94
C SER A 213 10.33 -25.79 8.08
N GLN A 214 11.43 -26.54 8.09
CA GLN A 214 11.53 -27.82 7.37
C GLN A 214 10.45 -28.79 7.85
N ASN A 215 10.34 -28.99 9.16
CA ASN A 215 9.38 -29.91 9.76
C ASN A 215 7.94 -29.47 9.52
N THR A 216 7.66 -28.16 9.59
CA THR A 216 6.35 -27.60 9.22
C THR A 216 5.98 -27.95 7.78
N LEU A 217 6.91 -27.82 6.86
CA LEU A 217 6.65 -28.11 5.45
C LEU A 217 6.53 -29.60 5.17
N LEU A 218 7.38 -30.44 5.78
CA LEU A 218 7.25 -31.90 5.72
C LEU A 218 5.90 -32.36 6.26
N PHE A 219 5.44 -31.76 7.37
CA PHE A 219 4.11 -32.00 7.92
C PHE A 219 3.01 -31.62 6.91
N LYS A 220 3.05 -30.41 6.35
CA LYS A 220 2.10 -29.93 5.33
C LYS A 220 2.06 -30.83 4.09
N LEU A 221 3.20 -31.41 3.69
CA LEU A 221 3.34 -32.32 2.55
C LEU A 221 2.89 -33.76 2.86
N GLY A 222 2.54 -34.08 4.11
CA GLY A 222 2.05 -35.40 4.54
C GLY A 222 3.14 -36.35 5.06
N TYR A 223 4.33 -35.85 5.39
CA TYR A 223 5.45 -36.62 5.93
C TYR A 223 5.52 -36.57 7.47
N ALA A 224 4.38 -36.49 8.16
CA ALA A 224 4.33 -36.42 9.62
C ALA A 224 5.04 -37.59 10.32
N ASP A 225 4.97 -38.80 9.75
CA ASP A 225 5.68 -39.99 10.28
C ASP A 225 7.20 -39.83 10.27
N ASN A 226 7.75 -39.04 9.34
CA ASN A 226 9.20 -38.87 9.20
C ASN A 226 9.78 -37.98 10.30
N ILE A 227 8.97 -37.13 10.93
CA ILE A 227 9.43 -36.09 11.86
C ILE A 227 8.93 -36.33 13.29
N LEU A 228 8.00 -37.26 13.53
CA LEU A 228 7.42 -37.49 14.86
C LEU A 228 8.47 -37.80 15.93
N ASP A 229 9.52 -38.54 15.57
CA ASP A 229 10.59 -38.90 16.49
C ASP A 229 11.38 -37.68 17.01
N ASP A 230 11.52 -36.64 16.19
CA ASP A 230 12.24 -35.40 16.56
C ASP A 230 11.53 -34.64 17.69
N TYR A 231 10.20 -34.78 17.79
CA TYR A 231 9.36 -34.05 18.75
C TYR A 231 9.06 -34.82 20.05
N LYS A 232 9.48 -36.09 20.16
CA LYS A 232 9.28 -36.90 21.39
C LYS A 232 9.93 -36.27 22.62
N GLN A 233 11.04 -35.55 22.44
CA GLN A 233 11.77 -34.89 23.53
C GLN A 233 10.98 -33.77 24.20
N ILE A 234 10.00 -33.19 23.49
CA ILE A 234 9.09 -32.15 24.03
C ILE A 234 7.69 -32.69 24.33
N ASN A 235 7.58 -34.00 24.61
CA ASN A 235 6.35 -34.72 24.99
C ASN A 235 5.28 -34.80 23.89
N ILE A 236 5.66 -34.70 22.61
CA ILE A 236 4.76 -34.95 21.47
C ILE A 236 4.97 -36.40 21.02
N ASN A 237 4.03 -37.28 21.39
CA ASN A 237 4.20 -38.73 21.26
C ASN A 237 3.27 -39.39 20.24
N SER A 238 2.38 -38.62 19.60
CA SER A 238 1.44 -39.12 18.60
C SER A 238 1.27 -38.14 17.44
N LEU A 239 0.81 -38.65 16.28
CA LEU A 239 0.46 -37.81 15.13
C LEU A 239 -0.62 -36.77 15.46
N SER A 240 -1.54 -37.09 16.38
CA SER A 240 -2.56 -36.14 16.83
C SER A 240 -1.96 -35.00 17.64
N ASP A 241 -0.96 -35.28 18.47
CA ASP A 241 -0.28 -34.24 19.26
C ASP A 241 0.58 -33.37 18.34
N LEU A 242 1.23 -33.98 17.35
CA LEU A 242 2.01 -33.27 16.34
C LEU A 242 1.12 -32.35 15.50
N HIS A 243 -0.09 -32.80 15.14
CA HIS A 243 -1.06 -31.95 14.44
C HIS A 243 -1.44 -30.72 15.27
N LYS A 244 -1.78 -30.90 16.55
CA LYS A 244 -2.08 -29.77 17.47
C LYS A 244 -0.89 -28.82 17.62
N HIS A 245 0.33 -29.35 17.64
CA HIS A 245 1.54 -28.54 17.71
C HIS A 245 1.66 -27.61 16.49
N PHE A 246 1.47 -28.12 15.27
CA PHE A 246 1.49 -27.28 14.06
C PHE A 246 0.28 -26.35 13.94
N GLU A 247 -0.86 -26.67 14.54
CA GLU A 247 -1.97 -25.70 14.70
C GLU A 247 -1.54 -24.52 15.59
N ILE A 248 -0.82 -24.77 16.69
CA ILE A 248 -0.27 -23.70 17.55
C ILE A 248 0.72 -22.84 16.75
N ILE A 249 1.59 -23.45 15.94
CA ILE A 249 2.52 -22.71 15.06
C ILE A 249 1.75 -21.86 14.06
N ALA A 250 0.75 -22.43 13.37
CA ALA A 250 -0.03 -21.70 12.37
C ALA A 250 -0.70 -20.44 12.94
N ASN A 251 -1.06 -20.44 14.23
CA ASN A 251 -1.77 -19.37 14.91
C ASN A 251 -0.88 -18.41 15.71
N GLN A 252 0.45 -18.46 15.57
CA GLN A 252 1.34 -17.49 16.22
C GLN A 252 1.09 -16.04 15.75
N PRO A 253 1.40 -15.02 16.58
CA PRO A 253 1.10 -13.61 16.29
C PRO A 253 1.64 -13.11 14.94
N PHE A 254 2.76 -13.65 14.47
CA PHE A 254 3.36 -13.30 13.17
C PHE A 254 2.39 -13.49 12.00
N ARG A 255 1.43 -14.42 12.08
CA ARG A 255 0.37 -14.63 11.08
C ARG A 255 -0.34 -13.33 10.71
N ASN A 256 -0.70 -12.51 11.71
CA ASN A 256 -1.42 -11.27 11.49
C ASN A 256 -0.51 -10.13 11.01
N GLN A 257 0.81 -10.33 11.04
CA GLN A 257 1.82 -9.35 10.62
C GLN A 257 2.24 -9.49 9.15
N MET A 258 1.96 -10.63 8.51
CA MET A 258 2.21 -10.85 7.08
C MET A 258 1.51 -9.79 6.21
N ILE A 259 2.22 -9.27 5.20
CA ILE A 259 1.76 -8.18 4.33
C ILE A 259 1.21 -8.73 3.01
N HIS A 260 1.90 -9.73 2.45
CA HIS A 260 1.52 -10.38 1.20
C HIS A 260 1.54 -11.91 1.35
N GLU A 261 0.89 -12.58 0.38
CA GLU A 261 0.99 -14.04 0.22
C GLU A 261 2.46 -14.46 0.06
N THR A 262 2.74 -15.72 0.38
CA THR A 262 4.07 -16.28 0.17
C THR A 262 4.37 -16.39 -1.32
N ASP A 263 5.54 -15.91 -1.73
CA ASP A 263 5.99 -15.91 -3.12
C ASP A 263 7.39 -16.53 -3.25
N PHE A 264 7.50 -17.49 -4.16
CA PHE A 264 8.75 -18.17 -4.52
C PHE A 264 9.46 -17.51 -5.72
N ILE A 265 8.85 -16.53 -6.39
CA ILE A 265 9.43 -15.78 -7.50
C ILE A 265 9.99 -16.75 -8.57
N SER A 266 9.18 -17.78 -8.88
CA SER A 266 9.60 -18.94 -9.68
C SER A 266 9.03 -18.93 -11.10
N GLU A 267 8.04 -18.08 -11.37
CA GLU A 267 7.41 -17.91 -12.67
C GLU A 267 8.31 -17.15 -13.66
N SER A 268 7.96 -17.18 -14.95
CA SER A 268 8.70 -16.43 -15.99
C SER A 268 8.36 -14.94 -16.00
N GLU A 269 7.10 -14.60 -15.69
CA GLU A 269 6.65 -13.25 -15.39
C GLU A 269 6.40 -13.20 -13.88
N ILE A 270 6.98 -12.24 -13.20
CA ILE A 270 6.92 -12.10 -11.75
C ILE A 270 6.34 -10.73 -11.39
N SER A 271 5.87 -10.59 -10.15
CA SER A 271 5.42 -9.29 -9.66
C SER A 271 5.74 -9.06 -8.20
N ILE A 272 6.09 -7.82 -7.86
CA ILE A 272 6.14 -7.36 -6.47
C ILE A 272 5.05 -6.31 -6.24
N GLN A 273 4.63 -6.15 -5.00
CA GLN A 273 3.54 -5.25 -4.63
C GLN A 273 3.94 -4.35 -3.47
N SER A 274 3.47 -3.10 -3.49
CA SER A 274 3.50 -2.17 -2.37
C SER A 274 2.08 -1.64 -2.13
N LYS A 275 1.79 -1.19 -0.91
CA LYS A 275 0.51 -0.56 -0.55
C LYS A 275 0.76 0.79 0.11
N VAL A 276 0.42 1.85 -0.60
CA VAL A 276 0.72 3.23 -0.19
C VAL A 276 -0.57 4.03 -0.18
N LEU A 277 -0.90 4.63 0.98
CA LEU A 277 -2.15 5.36 1.20
C LEU A 277 -3.42 4.48 1.05
N GLY A 278 -3.26 3.16 1.00
CA GLY A 278 -4.32 2.18 0.70
C GLY A 278 -4.45 1.82 -0.78
N CYS A 279 -3.71 2.49 -1.68
CA CYS A 279 -3.61 2.15 -3.09
C CYS A 279 -2.51 1.11 -3.28
N SER A 280 -2.78 0.05 -4.05
CA SER A 280 -1.77 -0.95 -4.39
C SER A 280 -0.94 -0.51 -5.60
N PHE A 281 0.38 -0.56 -5.48
CA PHE A 281 1.31 -0.46 -6.60
C PHE A 281 1.77 -1.87 -6.94
N LYS A 282 1.44 -2.38 -8.13
CA LYS A 282 1.85 -3.70 -8.61
C LYS A 282 2.89 -3.54 -9.72
N TYR A 283 4.10 -4.03 -9.48
CA TYR A 283 5.20 -4.00 -10.44
C TYR A 283 5.31 -5.36 -11.11
N ILE A 284 5.19 -5.41 -12.44
CA ILE A 284 5.21 -6.65 -13.23
C ILE A 284 6.44 -6.65 -14.13
N MET A 285 7.17 -7.75 -14.21
CA MET A 285 8.39 -7.85 -15.02
C MET A 285 8.67 -9.30 -15.45
N GLU A 286 9.49 -9.48 -16.47
CA GLU A 286 10.12 -10.79 -16.70
C GLU A 286 11.11 -11.12 -15.57
N ARG A 287 11.33 -12.41 -15.32
CA ARG A 287 12.27 -12.87 -14.29
C ARG A 287 13.72 -12.53 -14.66
N ASP A 288 14.16 -11.36 -14.24
CA ASP A 288 15.50 -10.80 -14.43
C ASP A 288 15.91 -9.99 -13.18
N VAL A 289 17.15 -10.20 -12.69
CA VAL A 289 17.63 -9.56 -11.45
C VAL A 289 17.68 -8.04 -11.57
N GLU A 290 18.06 -7.49 -12.73
CA GLU A 290 18.14 -6.03 -12.91
C GLU A 290 16.76 -5.39 -12.96
N LEU A 291 15.77 -6.06 -13.57
CA LEU A 291 14.38 -5.59 -13.53
C LEU A 291 13.77 -5.70 -12.14
N LEU A 292 14.07 -6.76 -11.39
CA LEU A 292 13.63 -6.92 -10.01
C LEU A 292 14.19 -5.80 -9.13
N LEU A 293 15.50 -5.56 -9.14
CA LEU A 293 16.11 -4.47 -8.37
C LEU A 293 15.63 -3.08 -8.82
N ALA A 294 15.31 -2.89 -10.11
CA ALA A 294 14.66 -1.67 -10.58
C ALA A 294 13.25 -1.51 -10.00
N ALA A 295 12.44 -2.57 -10.00
CA ALA A 295 11.10 -2.55 -9.40
C ALA A 295 11.14 -2.27 -7.90
N GLU A 296 12.08 -2.88 -7.16
CA GLU A 296 12.30 -2.61 -5.73
C GLU A 296 12.67 -1.14 -5.50
N THR A 297 13.48 -0.55 -6.40
CA THR A 297 13.85 0.87 -6.36
C THR A 297 12.64 1.77 -6.57
N PHE A 298 11.78 1.49 -7.55
CA PHE A 298 10.54 2.25 -7.76
C PHE A 298 9.57 2.09 -6.57
N ALA A 299 9.43 0.88 -6.03
CA ALA A 299 8.59 0.63 -4.85
C ALA A 299 9.07 1.43 -3.64
N ALA A 300 10.38 1.38 -3.34
CA ALA A 300 10.99 2.17 -2.27
C ALA A 300 10.82 3.67 -2.50
N PHE A 301 10.95 4.13 -3.75
CA PHE A 301 10.72 5.52 -4.11
C PHE A 301 9.30 5.97 -3.81
N PHE A 302 8.26 5.27 -4.28
CA PHE A 302 6.88 5.70 -4.08
C PHE A 302 6.43 5.62 -2.62
N GLU A 303 6.90 4.61 -1.89
CA GLU A 303 6.69 4.54 -0.45
C GLU A 303 7.31 5.73 0.28
N ASN A 304 8.55 6.09 -0.04
CA ASN A 304 9.23 7.23 0.56
C ASN A 304 8.58 8.56 0.15
N TYR A 305 8.29 8.74 -1.14
CA TYR A 305 7.72 9.94 -1.73
C TYR A 305 6.34 10.28 -1.13
N LEU A 306 5.49 9.26 -0.93
CA LEU A 306 4.11 9.44 -0.45
C LEU A 306 3.96 9.22 1.07
N SER A 307 5.01 8.84 1.79
CA SER A 307 4.97 8.48 3.22
C SER A 307 4.34 9.54 4.13
N THR A 308 4.49 10.83 3.81
CA THR A 308 3.95 11.92 4.62
C THR A 308 2.66 12.51 4.07
N SER A 309 2.07 11.90 3.04
CA SER A 309 0.91 12.45 2.30
C SER A 309 -0.46 11.96 2.76
N ILE A 310 -0.54 11.23 3.88
CA ILE A 310 -1.75 10.48 4.28
C ILE A 310 -3.00 11.32 4.60
N LYS A 311 -2.84 12.62 4.85
CA LYS A 311 -3.96 13.53 5.13
C LYS A 311 -4.25 14.45 3.94
N GLU A 312 -3.33 14.54 2.99
CA GLU A 312 -3.27 15.55 1.93
C GLU A 312 -3.57 14.96 0.55
N LEU A 313 -3.28 13.67 0.33
CA LEU A 313 -3.57 12.92 -0.88
C LEU A 313 -4.57 11.79 -0.61
N PHE A 314 -5.65 11.77 -1.39
CA PHE A 314 -6.71 10.77 -1.31
C PHE A 314 -6.68 9.90 -2.57
N PRO A 315 -6.29 8.62 -2.49
CA PRO A 315 -6.32 7.74 -3.65
C PRO A 315 -7.75 7.52 -4.16
N ILE A 316 -7.90 7.58 -5.48
CA ILE A 316 -9.18 7.37 -6.20
C ILE A 316 -9.21 6.07 -7.01
N THR A 317 -8.07 5.37 -7.04
CA THR A 317 -7.87 4.09 -7.74
C THR A 317 -7.40 3.02 -6.74
N GLU A 318 -7.91 1.79 -6.88
CA GLU A 318 -7.53 0.66 -6.01
C GLU A 318 -6.11 0.18 -6.27
N GLN A 319 -5.71 0.14 -7.54
CA GLN A 319 -4.43 -0.40 -7.98
C GLN A 319 -3.84 0.42 -9.13
N ILE A 320 -2.53 0.65 -9.06
CA ILE A 320 -1.68 1.16 -10.13
C ILE A 320 -0.77 0.02 -10.58
N VAL A 321 -0.80 -0.29 -11.87
CA VAL A 321 0.03 -1.35 -12.47
C VAL A 321 1.19 -0.73 -13.21
N ILE A 322 2.42 -1.17 -12.93
CA ILE A 322 3.65 -0.69 -13.55
C ILE A 322 4.37 -1.89 -14.15
N LYS A 323 4.37 -2.02 -15.48
CA LYS A 323 5.09 -3.07 -16.18
C LYS A 323 6.49 -2.59 -16.53
N LEU A 324 7.52 -3.27 -16.05
CA LEU A 324 8.90 -3.02 -16.42
C LEU A 324 9.28 -3.91 -17.60
N VAL A 325 9.82 -3.31 -18.65
CA VAL A 325 10.26 -3.99 -19.87
C VAL A 325 11.72 -3.62 -20.13
N LYS A 326 12.54 -4.65 -20.40
CA LYS A 326 13.95 -4.46 -20.68
C LYS A 326 14.14 -3.74 -22.02
N ASN A 327 14.80 -2.59 -22.01
CA ASN A 327 15.18 -1.88 -23.23
C ASN A 327 16.62 -1.35 -23.09
N SER A 328 17.55 -1.81 -23.93
CA SER A 328 18.95 -1.37 -23.89
C SER A 328 19.20 -0.02 -24.56
N GLU A 329 18.25 0.51 -25.31
CA GLU A 329 18.38 1.78 -26.05
C GLU A 329 18.05 3.01 -25.20
N VAL A 330 17.36 2.84 -24.08
CA VAL A 330 17.05 3.94 -23.15
C VAL A 330 18.24 4.27 -22.25
N ALA A 331 18.59 5.55 -22.17
CA ALA A 331 19.71 6.02 -21.34
C ALA A 331 19.41 6.03 -19.84
N LEU A 332 18.15 6.31 -19.47
CA LEU A 332 17.62 6.27 -18.11
C LEU A 332 16.52 5.22 -18.03
N PHE A 333 15.28 5.69 -17.93
CA PHE A 333 14.07 4.92 -18.20
C PHE A 333 13.10 5.80 -18.99
N ASP A 334 12.22 5.23 -19.79
CA ASP A 334 11.08 5.92 -20.39
C ASP A 334 9.80 5.32 -19.86
N PHE A 335 8.70 6.09 -19.87
CA PHE A 335 7.42 5.57 -19.44
C PHE A 335 6.28 6.02 -20.34
N THR A 336 5.28 5.16 -20.47
CA THR A 336 4.01 5.46 -21.12
C THR A 336 2.86 5.12 -20.18
N ALA A 337 1.75 5.86 -20.28
CA ALA A 337 0.54 5.62 -19.50
C ALA A 337 -0.55 5.10 -20.42
N SER A 338 -1.34 4.13 -19.96
CA SER A 338 -2.52 3.65 -20.66
C SER A 338 -3.63 4.72 -20.71
N ASP A 339 -4.67 4.43 -21.47
CA ASP A 339 -5.84 5.31 -21.57
C ASP A 339 -6.55 5.46 -20.22
N SER A 340 -6.55 4.44 -19.36
CA SER A 340 -7.14 4.50 -18.02
C SER A 340 -6.38 5.43 -17.07
N GLY A 341 -5.06 5.63 -17.29
CA GLY A 341 -4.20 6.43 -16.41
C GLY A 341 -3.71 5.72 -15.14
N SER A 342 -4.01 4.43 -15.01
CA SER A 342 -3.63 3.60 -13.85
C SER A 342 -2.72 2.43 -14.23
N GLU A 343 -2.42 2.25 -15.52
CA GLU A 343 -1.45 1.28 -16.00
C GLU A 343 -0.32 1.99 -16.73
N TYR A 344 0.92 1.58 -16.47
CA TYR A 344 2.13 2.20 -16.99
C TYR A 344 3.08 1.14 -17.51
N ILE A 345 3.78 1.45 -18.60
CA ILE A 345 4.92 0.67 -19.08
C ILE A 345 6.16 1.51 -18.86
N ILE A 346 7.14 0.96 -18.13
CA ILE A 346 8.48 1.53 -17.96
C ILE A 346 9.45 0.70 -18.79
N GLU A 347 10.12 1.36 -19.72
CA GLU A 347 11.25 0.81 -20.46
C GLU A 347 12.55 1.15 -19.72
N ILE A 348 13.32 0.15 -19.32
CA ILE A 348 14.56 0.33 -18.56
C ILE A 348 15.52 -0.84 -18.81
N ASN A 349 16.83 -0.59 -18.94
CA ASN A 349 17.81 -1.66 -19.00
C ASN A 349 18.18 -2.18 -17.59
N LYS A 350 18.62 -1.24 -16.75
CA LYS A 350 19.00 -1.44 -15.34
C LYS A 350 18.87 -0.11 -14.59
N PHE A 351 18.59 -0.15 -13.30
CA PHE A 351 18.56 1.06 -12.46
C PHE A 351 19.96 1.37 -11.92
N SER A 352 20.90 1.69 -12.80
CA SER A 352 22.27 2.01 -12.45
C SER A 352 22.78 3.10 -13.38
N PHE A 353 22.95 4.29 -12.82
CA PHE A 353 23.23 5.51 -13.57
C PHE A 353 24.47 6.20 -13.02
N PRO A 354 25.30 6.82 -13.88
CA PRO A 354 26.44 7.59 -13.41
C PRO A 354 25.95 8.89 -12.75
N ARG A 355 26.79 9.51 -11.90
CA ARG A 355 26.37 10.67 -11.07
C ARG A 355 25.92 11.87 -11.91
N GLU A 356 26.53 12.10 -13.05
CA GLU A 356 26.15 13.16 -14.00
C GLU A 356 24.72 13.04 -14.51
N SER A 357 24.16 11.82 -14.49
CA SER A 357 22.79 11.55 -14.91
C SER A 357 21.74 11.80 -13.83
N PHE A 358 22.14 12.07 -12.58
CA PHE A 358 21.20 12.15 -11.45
C PHE A 358 20.19 13.28 -11.57
N SER A 359 20.60 14.42 -12.13
CA SER A 359 19.66 15.53 -12.39
C SER A 359 18.58 15.13 -13.41
N GLY A 360 18.97 14.42 -14.48
CA GLY A 360 18.02 13.90 -15.47
C GLY A 360 17.12 12.81 -14.90
N LEU A 361 17.68 11.90 -14.10
CA LEU A 361 16.94 10.87 -13.39
C LEU A 361 15.88 11.47 -12.48
N TRP A 362 16.27 12.47 -11.67
CA TRP A 362 15.35 13.20 -10.81
C TRP A 362 14.21 13.83 -11.60
N GLY A 363 14.51 14.52 -12.71
CA GLY A 363 13.50 15.09 -13.59
C GLY A 363 12.50 14.06 -14.09
N LYS A 364 12.95 12.88 -14.54
CA LYS A 364 12.07 11.80 -14.99
C LYS A 364 11.23 11.20 -13.86
N MET A 365 11.80 11.04 -12.66
CA MET A 365 11.07 10.54 -11.49
C MET A 365 9.97 11.52 -11.05
N VAL A 366 10.24 12.83 -11.09
CA VAL A 366 9.24 13.87 -10.80
C VAL A 366 8.13 13.88 -11.85
N ASP A 367 8.47 13.77 -13.14
CA ASP A 367 7.48 13.68 -14.22
C ASP A 367 6.57 12.45 -14.06
N PHE A 368 7.17 11.29 -13.82
CA PHE A 368 6.43 10.05 -13.58
C PHE A 368 5.53 10.13 -12.33
N SER A 369 6.05 10.68 -11.23
CA SER A 369 5.29 10.87 -9.99
C SER A 369 4.13 11.83 -10.18
N SER A 370 4.35 12.93 -10.92
CA SER A 370 3.31 13.91 -11.25
C SER A 370 2.20 13.26 -12.07
N ARG A 371 2.56 12.41 -13.04
CA ARG A 371 1.59 11.65 -13.83
C ARG A 371 0.77 10.70 -12.96
N ILE A 372 1.39 9.97 -12.05
CA ILE A 372 0.70 9.07 -11.12
C ILE A 372 -0.25 9.84 -10.20
N ILE A 373 0.22 10.92 -9.58
CA ILE A 373 -0.58 11.76 -8.67
C ILE A 373 -1.80 12.31 -9.40
N SER A 374 -1.60 12.92 -10.58
CA SER A 374 -2.68 13.53 -11.35
C SER A 374 -3.79 12.55 -11.76
N ASN A 375 -3.44 11.29 -12.06
CA ASN A 375 -4.39 10.30 -12.55
C ASN A 375 -5.05 9.49 -11.44
N ASN A 376 -4.38 9.30 -10.30
CA ASN A 376 -4.78 8.29 -9.30
C ASN A 376 -5.03 8.86 -7.89
N PHE A 377 -4.78 10.15 -7.68
CA PHE A 377 -4.96 10.80 -6.39
C PHE A 377 -5.73 12.11 -6.55
N PHE A 378 -6.55 12.41 -5.54
CA PHE A 378 -7.24 13.67 -5.37
C PHE A 378 -6.61 14.44 -4.21
N SER A 379 -6.51 15.77 -4.34
CA SER A 379 -6.09 16.66 -3.26
C SER A 379 -6.90 17.94 -3.31
N ASN A 380 -7.15 18.54 -2.13
CA ASN A 380 -7.77 19.86 -2.05
C ASN A 380 -6.77 20.99 -2.35
N ASP A 381 -5.48 20.77 -2.10
CA ASP A 381 -4.40 21.74 -2.35
C ASP A 381 -3.10 21.00 -2.69
N ILE A 382 -3.01 20.53 -3.93
CA ILE A 382 -1.84 19.77 -4.39
C ILE A 382 -0.57 20.64 -4.41
N LEU A 383 -0.70 21.93 -4.78
CA LEU A 383 0.46 22.81 -4.91
C LEU A 383 1.04 23.15 -3.55
N GLY A 384 0.21 23.49 -2.56
CA GLY A 384 0.65 23.72 -1.18
C GLY A 384 1.25 22.46 -0.55
N HIS A 385 0.68 21.29 -0.82
CA HIS A 385 1.22 20.02 -0.35
C HIS A 385 2.61 19.73 -0.93
N LEU A 386 2.78 19.84 -2.25
CA LEU A 386 4.08 19.64 -2.90
C LEU A 386 5.11 20.67 -2.43
N ASP A 387 4.71 21.94 -2.23
CA ASP A 387 5.59 22.98 -1.70
C ASP A 387 6.11 22.61 -0.30
N ASN A 388 5.22 22.11 0.56
CA ASN A 388 5.58 21.64 1.89
C ASN A 388 6.56 20.44 1.84
N LEU A 389 6.27 19.44 1.01
CA LEU A 389 7.15 18.26 0.86
C LEU A 389 8.58 18.66 0.45
N PHE A 390 8.71 19.52 -0.56
CA PHE A 390 10.03 19.87 -1.09
C PHE A 390 10.78 20.89 -0.25
N LYS A 391 10.11 21.93 0.25
CA LYS A 391 10.78 23.03 0.97
C LYS A 391 10.88 22.81 2.47
N HIS A 392 9.87 22.21 3.10
CA HIS A 392 9.82 22.07 4.56
C HIS A 392 10.24 20.68 5.02
N GLU A 393 9.88 19.63 4.29
CA GLU A 393 10.30 18.27 4.63
C GLU A 393 11.61 17.84 3.96
N GLU A 394 12.17 18.68 3.08
CA GLU A 394 13.42 18.42 2.35
C GLU A 394 13.39 17.06 1.63
N LEU A 395 12.27 16.73 0.98
CA LEU A 395 12.01 15.43 0.35
C LEU A 395 13.15 14.94 -0.58
N HIS A 396 13.82 15.86 -1.26
CA HIS A 396 14.96 15.58 -2.12
C HIS A 396 16.14 14.97 -1.35
N GLU A 397 16.41 15.43 -0.12
CA GLU A 397 17.46 14.84 0.74
C GLU A 397 17.08 13.41 1.13
N ARG A 398 15.82 13.20 1.52
CA ARG A 398 15.27 11.90 1.93
C ARG A 398 15.28 10.84 0.83
N LEU A 399 15.16 11.24 -0.45
CA LEU A 399 15.12 10.33 -1.60
C LEU A 399 16.50 10.01 -2.18
N SER A 400 17.55 10.72 -1.78
CA SER A 400 18.89 10.60 -2.37
C SER A 400 19.45 9.17 -2.37
N PHE A 401 19.30 8.44 -1.26
CA PHE A 401 19.76 7.06 -1.11
C PHE A 401 18.85 6.02 -1.80
N VAL A 402 17.62 6.41 -2.20
CA VAL A 402 16.73 5.52 -2.95
C VAL A 402 17.31 5.20 -4.32
N PHE A 403 17.94 6.17 -4.99
CA PHE A 403 18.51 5.97 -6.32
C PHE A 403 19.71 5.04 -6.35
N GLU A 404 20.30 4.74 -5.19
CA GLU A 404 21.41 3.80 -5.05
C GLU A 404 20.97 2.41 -4.59
N HIS A 405 19.67 2.17 -4.38
CA HIS A 405 19.12 0.90 -3.88
C HIS A 405 19.72 -0.32 -4.59
N ARG A 406 19.64 -0.36 -5.92
CA ARG A 406 20.17 -1.44 -6.76
C ARG A 406 21.69 -1.60 -6.61
N ASN A 407 22.45 -0.51 -6.55
CA ASN A 407 23.90 -0.56 -6.46
C ASN A 407 24.35 -1.06 -5.08
N PHE A 408 23.73 -0.56 -4.02
CA PHE A 408 24.01 -1.00 -2.65
C PHE A 408 23.61 -2.46 -2.42
N ALA A 409 22.46 -2.90 -2.96
CA ALA A 409 22.06 -4.30 -2.88
C ALA A 409 23.12 -5.23 -3.49
N LYS A 410 23.63 -4.93 -4.69
CA LYS A 410 24.68 -5.73 -5.33
C LYS A 410 26.05 -5.59 -4.67
N ASN A 411 26.37 -4.43 -4.10
CA ASN A 411 27.61 -4.28 -3.34
C ASN A 411 27.61 -5.12 -2.06
N VAL A 412 26.44 -5.33 -1.45
CA VAL A 412 26.28 -6.15 -0.23
C VAL A 412 26.15 -7.65 -0.56
N LEU A 413 25.32 -8.00 -1.54
CA LEU A 413 25.00 -9.40 -1.87
C LEU A 413 25.86 -10.00 -3.00
N GLY A 414 26.68 -9.19 -3.65
CA GLY A 414 27.45 -9.57 -4.84
C GLY A 414 26.70 -9.32 -6.16
N ASP A 415 27.38 -9.60 -7.28
CA ASP A 415 26.87 -9.27 -8.62
C ASP A 415 25.66 -10.09 -9.08
N ASN A 416 25.53 -11.32 -8.55
CA ASN A 416 24.49 -12.28 -8.91
C ASN A 416 23.83 -12.85 -7.63
N PRO A 417 23.02 -12.04 -6.92
CA PRO A 417 22.33 -12.48 -5.71
C PRO A 417 21.26 -13.53 -6.04
N LYS A 418 21.08 -14.53 -5.16
CA LYS A 418 20.14 -15.66 -5.34
C LYS A 418 18.66 -15.26 -5.07
N LEU A 419 18.12 -14.35 -5.87
CA LEU A 419 16.78 -13.78 -5.65
C LEU A 419 15.63 -14.61 -6.25
N PHE A 420 15.93 -15.72 -6.93
CA PHE A 420 14.92 -16.60 -7.53
C PHE A 420 15.01 -18.03 -6.99
N PHE A 421 13.87 -18.68 -6.78
CA PHE A 421 13.86 -20.00 -6.11
C PHE A 421 14.61 -21.10 -6.88
N ASN A 422 14.67 -21.02 -8.21
CA ASN A 422 15.43 -21.97 -9.03
C ASN A 422 16.94 -21.99 -8.71
N GLU A 423 17.49 -20.89 -8.17
CA GLU A 423 18.88 -20.81 -7.75
C GLU A 423 19.13 -21.59 -6.45
N TRP A 424 18.10 -21.70 -5.61
CA TRP A 424 18.12 -22.46 -4.35
C TRP A 424 17.78 -23.94 -4.56
N SER A 425 16.89 -24.24 -5.50
CA SER A 425 16.29 -25.56 -5.64
C SER A 425 17.06 -26.52 -6.56
N ARG A 426 18.22 -26.11 -7.09
CA ARG A 426 19.01 -26.92 -8.03
C ARG A 426 19.55 -28.17 -7.33
N ASP A 427 19.34 -29.32 -7.96
CA ASP A 427 19.79 -30.65 -7.50
C ASP A 427 19.31 -31.03 -6.08
N LYS A 428 18.19 -30.44 -5.62
CA LYS A 428 17.61 -30.74 -4.31
C LYS A 428 16.68 -31.94 -4.38
N LYS A 429 16.61 -32.69 -3.28
CA LYS A 429 15.67 -33.79 -3.10
C LYS A 429 14.23 -33.26 -3.09
N GLU A 430 13.39 -33.84 -3.93
CA GLU A 430 11.97 -33.53 -4.00
C GLU A 430 11.17 -34.37 -2.99
N TYR A 431 10.31 -33.70 -2.21
CA TYR A 431 9.33 -34.28 -1.30
C TYR A 431 7.94 -34.09 -1.91
N THR A 432 7.53 -35.04 -2.74
CA THR A 432 6.23 -35.00 -3.42
C THR A 432 5.07 -35.06 -2.42
N LEU A 433 4.00 -34.31 -2.67
CA LEU A 433 2.80 -34.37 -1.84
C LEU A 433 2.27 -35.80 -1.71
N LYS A 434 2.14 -36.33 -0.48
CA LYS A 434 1.63 -37.69 -0.23
C LYS A 434 0.10 -37.80 -0.39
N GLY A 435 -0.62 -36.68 -0.42
CA GLY A 435 -2.09 -36.61 -0.56
C GLY A 435 -2.56 -35.82 -1.78
N TYR A 436 -3.84 -35.47 -1.81
CA TYR A 436 -4.44 -34.62 -2.86
C TYR A 436 -4.32 -33.13 -2.57
N GLU A 437 -4.22 -32.77 -1.29
CA GLU A 437 -4.10 -31.40 -0.80
C GLU A 437 -3.08 -31.35 0.35
N LEU A 438 -2.56 -30.15 0.64
CA LEU A 438 -1.74 -29.92 1.82
C LEU A 438 -2.54 -30.24 3.08
N VAL A 439 -1.86 -30.72 4.13
CA VAL A 439 -2.49 -30.90 5.44
C VAL A 439 -3.07 -29.54 5.88
N LYS A 440 -4.36 -29.54 6.21
CA LYS A 440 -5.07 -28.35 6.69
C LYS A 440 -4.81 -28.19 8.19
N LEU A 441 -4.52 -26.97 8.60
CA LEU A 441 -4.35 -26.59 9.99
C LEU A 441 -5.52 -25.69 10.37
N LYS A 442 -6.09 -25.89 11.55
CA LYS A 442 -7.16 -25.02 12.03
C LYS A 442 -6.60 -23.62 12.29
N ILE A 443 -7.20 -22.63 11.65
CA ILE A 443 -6.90 -21.22 11.87
C ILE A 443 -7.94 -20.63 12.82
N GLU A 444 -7.47 -19.96 13.87
CA GLU A 444 -8.32 -19.19 14.77
C GLU A 444 -8.58 -17.82 14.16
N GLU A 445 -9.85 -17.52 13.89
CA GLU A 445 -10.25 -16.17 13.52
C GLU A 445 -10.03 -15.23 14.72
N SER A 446 -9.17 -14.23 14.56
CA SER A 446 -8.99 -13.18 15.56
C SER A 446 -10.35 -12.55 15.87
N GLN A 447 -10.81 -12.62 17.12
CA GLN A 447 -12.03 -11.94 17.54
C GLN A 447 -11.94 -10.49 17.11
N LYS A 448 -12.86 -10.05 16.24
CA LYS A 448 -13.05 -8.63 15.91
C LYS A 448 -13.36 -7.94 17.22
N ASN A 449 -12.36 -7.32 17.85
CA ASN A 449 -12.60 -6.32 18.87
C ASN A 449 -13.33 -5.17 18.16
N ASN A 450 -14.66 -5.26 18.14
CA ASN A 450 -15.56 -4.14 17.92
C ASN A 450 -15.38 -3.17 19.09
N SER A 451 -14.17 -2.61 19.23
CA SER A 451 -14.03 -1.34 19.93
C SER A 451 -14.91 -0.40 19.13
N LYS A 452 -16.04 0.00 19.73
CA LYS A 452 -16.82 1.12 19.26
C LYS A 452 -15.82 2.27 19.18
N THR A 453 -15.35 2.58 17.99
CA THR A 453 -14.51 3.75 17.73
C THR A 453 -15.36 4.93 18.17
N THR A 454 -15.02 5.43 19.35
CA THR A 454 -15.57 6.65 19.91
C THR A 454 -15.37 7.73 18.85
N LYS A 455 -16.47 8.42 18.51
CA LYS A 455 -16.46 9.62 17.67
C LYS A 455 -15.29 10.51 18.12
N ASN A 456 -14.48 10.96 17.14
CA ASN A 456 -13.43 11.97 17.21
C ASN A 456 -11.97 11.46 17.18
N SER A 457 -11.57 10.81 16.09
CA SER A 457 -10.51 11.27 15.17
C SER A 457 -10.15 10.15 14.18
N PHE A 458 -10.23 10.44 12.87
CA PHE A 458 -9.61 9.60 11.86
C PHE A 458 -8.09 9.76 11.98
N ASN A 459 -7.46 9.03 12.88
CA ASN A 459 -6.02 9.06 13.04
C ASN A 459 -5.40 7.84 12.34
N ILE A 460 -5.38 7.91 11.00
CA ILE A 460 -4.74 6.89 10.18
C ILE A 460 -3.24 6.92 10.50
N SER A 461 -2.73 5.83 11.06
CA SER A 461 -1.32 5.70 11.45
C SER A 461 -0.48 4.90 10.46
N ARG A 462 -1.09 4.05 9.63
CA ARG A 462 -0.37 3.17 8.68
C ARG A 462 -0.99 3.20 7.28
N HIS A 463 -0.14 3.03 6.27
CA HIS A 463 -0.55 3.09 4.86
C HIS A 463 -1.24 1.80 4.38
N ASP A 464 -0.90 0.65 4.97
CA ASP A 464 -1.41 -0.67 4.63
C ASP A 464 -2.76 -1.01 5.30
N GLU A 465 -3.15 -0.26 6.33
CA GLU A 465 -4.44 -0.35 7.04
C GLU A 465 -5.60 0.35 6.32
N ASN A 466 -5.28 1.14 5.29
CA ASN A 466 -6.29 1.77 4.43
C ASN A 466 -6.68 0.83 3.29
N LYS A 467 -7.97 0.81 2.94
CA LYS A 467 -8.49 0.19 1.73
C LYS A 467 -9.13 1.24 0.85
N VAL A 468 -8.76 1.25 -0.43
CA VAL A 468 -9.45 2.02 -1.46
C VAL A 468 -10.36 1.06 -2.19
N VAL A 469 -11.63 1.43 -2.32
CA VAL A 469 -12.60 0.71 -3.13
C VAL A 469 -13.14 1.66 -4.20
N SER A 470 -12.97 1.29 -5.46
CA SER A 470 -13.31 2.12 -6.61
C SER A 470 -13.69 1.29 -7.82
N ILE A 471 -14.91 1.53 -8.31
CA ILE A 471 -15.36 1.14 -9.64
C ILE A 471 -15.31 2.33 -10.62
N ILE A 472 -14.72 3.46 -10.23
CA ILE A 472 -14.78 4.71 -10.97
C ILE A 472 -13.41 4.99 -11.61
N GLN A 473 -13.31 4.77 -12.92
CA GLN A 473 -12.16 5.22 -13.71
C GLN A 473 -12.32 6.72 -14.02
N VAL A 474 -11.84 7.58 -13.13
CA VAL A 474 -12.06 9.03 -13.16
C VAL A 474 -11.84 9.65 -14.54
N LYS A 475 -10.75 9.28 -15.23
CA LYS A 475 -10.43 9.79 -16.57
C LYS A 475 -11.52 9.46 -17.61
N PHE A 476 -12.04 8.23 -17.63
CA PHE A 476 -13.13 7.86 -18.55
C PHE A 476 -14.43 8.57 -18.19
N TRP A 477 -14.75 8.69 -16.91
CA TRP A 477 -15.95 9.42 -16.46
C TRP A 477 -15.92 10.90 -16.83
N ASP A 478 -14.77 11.55 -16.67
CA ASP A 478 -14.59 12.96 -16.98
C ASP A 478 -14.64 13.20 -18.50
N GLN A 479 -14.06 12.30 -19.29
CA GLN A 479 -14.14 12.32 -20.76
C GLN A 479 -15.54 12.02 -21.31
N ALA A 480 -16.26 11.08 -20.68
CA ALA A 480 -17.59 10.66 -21.09
C ALA A 480 -18.63 11.76 -20.90
N LYS A 481 -18.42 12.64 -19.91
CA LYS A 481 -19.35 13.71 -19.52
C LYS A 481 -20.78 13.18 -19.33
N TRP A 482 -21.02 12.57 -18.18
CA TRP A 482 -22.33 12.01 -17.84
C TRP A 482 -23.44 13.10 -17.84
N LYS A 483 -24.53 12.86 -18.57
CA LYS A 483 -25.64 13.80 -18.79
C LYS A 483 -27.02 13.27 -18.42
N GLY A 484 -27.21 11.95 -18.29
CA GLY A 484 -28.54 11.42 -18.08
C GLY A 484 -28.59 10.00 -17.55
N PHE A 485 -29.73 9.67 -16.98
CA PHE A 485 -30.07 8.36 -16.46
C PHE A 485 -31.56 8.15 -16.67
N GLY A 486 -31.94 6.99 -17.20
CA GLY A 486 -33.36 6.76 -17.47
C GLY A 486 -33.73 5.32 -17.78
N PRO A 487 -35.01 4.97 -17.58
CA PRO A 487 -35.55 3.68 -17.98
C PRO A 487 -35.83 3.66 -19.49
N PHE A 488 -35.67 2.50 -20.09
CA PHE A 488 -36.11 2.23 -21.46
C PHE A 488 -36.86 0.89 -21.52
N TYR A 489 -37.62 0.72 -22.61
CA TYR A 489 -38.20 -0.56 -22.99
C TYR A 489 -37.93 -0.78 -24.48
N ALA A 490 -37.38 -1.95 -24.82
CA ALA A 490 -37.20 -2.35 -26.21
C ALA A 490 -37.85 -3.74 -26.43
N PRO A 491 -38.68 -3.94 -27.48
CA PRO A 491 -39.50 -5.15 -27.66
C PRO A 491 -38.78 -6.49 -27.56
N HIS A 492 -37.50 -6.57 -27.96
CA HIS A 492 -36.70 -7.80 -27.93
C HIS A 492 -35.70 -7.88 -26.78
N ILE A 493 -35.56 -6.81 -26.00
CA ILE A 493 -34.59 -6.68 -24.90
C ILE A 493 -35.31 -6.68 -23.55
N GLY A 494 -36.52 -6.12 -23.49
CA GLY A 494 -37.28 -5.90 -22.27
C GLY A 494 -37.01 -4.53 -21.65
N PHE A 495 -37.23 -4.43 -20.34
CA PHE A 495 -36.95 -3.22 -19.56
C PHE A 495 -35.48 -3.11 -19.19
N GLY A 496 -34.95 -1.90 -19.22
CA GLY A 496 -33.58 -1.62 -18.79
C GLY A 496 -33.38 -0.17 -18.37
N ILE A 497 -32.15 0.14 -18.01
CA ILE A 497 -31.67 1.44 -17.55
C ILE A 497 -30.45 1.82 -18.40
N PHE A 498 -30.37 3.09 -18.80
CA PHE A 498 -29.18 3.63 -19.46
C PHE A 498 -28.48 4.68 -18.61
N LEU A 499 -27.15 4.80 -18.80
CA LEU A 499 -26.38 6.00 -18.51
C LEU A 499 -26.08 6.73 -19.81
N ALA A 500 -26.56 7.96 -19.94
CA ALA A 500 -26.38 8.78 -21.13
C ALA A 500 -25.18 9.71 -21.00
N PHE A 501 -24.28 9.64 -21.98
CA PHE A 501 -23.01 10.37 -22.03
C PHE A 501 -22.96 11.27 -23.26
N GLU A 502 -22.37 12.46 -23.12
CA GLU A 502 -22.12 13.35 -24.27
C GLU A 502 -21.08 12.73 -25.22
N ASN A 503 -20.10 12.01 -24.67
CA ASN A 503 -19.12 11.24 -25.43
C ASN A 503 -19.41 9.74 -25.27
N GLY A 504 -20.12 9.17 -26.23
CA GLY A 504 -20.53 7.76 -26.24
C GLY A 504 -19.35 6.78 -26.19
N VAL A 505 -18.23 7.09 -26.85
CA VAL A 505 -17.03 6.23 -26.88
C VAL A 505 -16.41 6.09 -25.48
N ALA A 506 -16.21 7.20 -24.77
CA ALA A 506 -15.72 7.15 -23.40
C ALA A 506 -16.74 6.51 -22.44
N GLY A 507 -18.04 6.70 -22.70
CA GLY A 507 -19.12 6.01 -21.98
C GLY A 507 -19.06 4.48 -22.13
N GLN A 508 -18.80 3.98 -23.33
CA GLN A 508 -18.60 2.55 -23.59
C GLN A 508 -17.36 2.01 -22.88
N ALA A 509 -16.26 2.77 -22.84
CA ALA A 509 -15.03 2.37 -22.14
C ALA A 509 -15.23 2.11 -20.64
N ILE A 510 -16.13 2.86 -19.97
CA ILE A 510 -16.51 2.61 -18.57
C ILE A 510 -17.13 1.21 -18.41
N PHE A 511 -18.05 0.84 -19.31
CA PHE A 511 -18.74 -0.45 -19.28
C PHE A 511 -17.83 -1.61 -19.72
N ASP A 512 -16.91 -1.37 -20.64
CA ASP A 512 -15.89 -2.35 -21.03
C ASP A 512 -14.99 -2.70 -19.84
N GLU A 513 -14.54 -1.70 -19.07
CA GLU A 513 -13.75 -1.93 -17.84
C GLU A 513 -14.55 -2.67 -16.77
N TRP A 514 -15.82 -2.29 -16.55
CA TRP A 514 -16.69 -3.04 -15.64
C TRP A 514 -16.91 -4.48 -16.09
N THR A 515 -17.11 -4.71 -17.38
CA THR A 515 -17.28 -6.06 -17.92
C THR A 515 -16.00 -6.88 -17.79
N LYS A 516 -14.83 -6.27 -18.02
CA LYS A 516 -13.52 -6.91 -17.83
C LYS A 516 -13.29 -7.30 -16.37
N ARG A 517 -13.72 -6.47 -15.42
CA ARG A 517 -13.50 -6.67 -13.98
C ARG A 517 -14.55 -7.57 -13.31
N PHE A 518 -15.82 -7.42 -13.68
CA PHE A 518 -16.96 -8.01 -12.97
C PHE A 518 -17.80 -8.96 -13.82
N GLY A 519 -17.50 -9.08 -15.12
CA GLY A 519 -18.25 -9.89 -16.07
C GLY A 519 -19.45 -9.17 -16.68
N LYS A 520 -20.15 -9.85 -17.61
CA LYS A 520 -21.35 -9.33 -18.28
C LYS A 520 -22.60 -9.34 -17.38
N GLU A 521 -22.54 -10.02 -16.25
CA GLU A 521 -23.58 -10.04 -15.23
C GLU A 521 -22.94 -9.70 -13.88
N ASP A 522 -23.48 -8.69 -13.20
CA ASP A 522 -23.01 -8.26 -11.88
C ASP A 522 -23.59 -9.16 -10.77
N ILE A 523 -23.15 -10.43 -10.77
CA ILE A 523 -23.68 -11.49 -9.89
C ILE A 523 -23.51 -11.14 -8.41
N ASN A 524 -22.41 -10.47 -8.07
CA ASN A 524 -22.04 -10.11 -6.70
C ASN A 524 -22.55 -8.71 -6.30
N ASP A 525 -23.33 -8.04 -7.16
CA ASP A 525 -23.88 -6.70 -6.93
C ASP A 525 -22.81 -5.66 -6.56
N ILE A 526 -21.67 -5.70 -7.27
CA ILE A 526 -20.49 -4.85 -7.02
C ILE A 526 -20.77 -3.40 -7.43
N ILE A 527 -21.48 -3.18 -8.53
CA ILE A 527 -21.79 -1.84 -9.03
C ILE A 527 -23.04 -1.33 -8.33
N LYS A 528 -22.89 -0.48 -7.33
CA LYS A 528 -24.03 0.09 -6.60
C LYS A 528 -24.61 1.29 -7.34
N ILE A 529 -25.93 1.27 -7.58
CA ILE A 529 -26.69 2.40 -8.09
C ILE A 529 -27.70 2.82 -7.01
N THR A 530 -27.57 4.05 -6.51
CA THR A 530 -28.51 4.61 -5.54
C THR A 530 -29.16 5.87 -6.10
N ILE A 531 -30.49 5.94 -6.03
CA ILE A 531 -31.27 7.12 -6.40
C ILE A 531 -31.72 7.83 -5.12
N VAL A 532 -31.34 9.09 -4.98
CA VAL A 532 -31.69 9.93 -3.84
C VAL A 532 -32.77 10.93 -4.27
N LYS A 533 -33.99 10.71 -3.78
CA LYS A 533 -35.17 11.54 -4.06
C LYS A 533 -35.29 12.71 -3.09
N GLY A 534 -36.09 13.71 -3.46
CA GLY A 534 -36.49 14.79 -2.55
C GLY A 534 -35.32 15.68 -2.15
N VAL A 535 -34.38 15.92 -3.06
CA VAL A 535 -33.21 16.79 -2.83
C VAL A 535 -33.54 18.29 -2.88
N ASN A 536 -34.71 18.65 -3.43
CA ASN A 536 -35.14 20.03 -3.58
C ASN A 536 -36.66 20.17 -3.38
N LYS A 537 -37.10 20.96 -2.40
CA LYS A 537 -38.52 21.15 -2.08
C LYS A 537 -39.31 21.94 -3.14
N ASN A 538 -38.64 22.86 -3.84
CA ASN A 538 -39.26 23.65 -4.91
C ASN A 538 -39.41 22.84 -6.20
N ASN A 539 -38.61 21.78 -6.36
CA ASN A 539 -38.63 20.88 -7.51
C ASN A 539 -38.72 19.42 -7.05
N PRO A 540 -39.90 18.96 -6.61
CA PRO A 540 -40.07 17.68 -5.93
C PRO A 540 -39.77 16.44 -6.78
N TYR A 541 -39.71 16.59 -8.11
CA TYR A 541 -39.33 15.50 -9.03
C TYR A 541 -37.83 15.40 -9.27
N TRP A 542 -37.03 16.35 -8.79
CA TRP A 542 -35.57 16.28 -8.92
C TRP A 542 -35.01 15.19 -8.00
N TYR A 543 -34.04 14.46 -8.52
CA TYR A 543 -33.35 13.39 -7.82
C TYR A 543 -31.88 13.34 -8.23
N LYS A 544 -31.05 12.74 -7.40
CA LYS A 544 -29.63 12.50 -7.72
C LYS A 544 -29.38 11.01 -7.85
N VAL A 545 -28.66 10.62 -8.91
CA VAL A 545 -28.21 9.25 -9.13
C VAL A 545 -26.77 9.17 -8.67
N HIS A 546 -26.47 8.22 -7.80
CA HIS A 546 -25.16 7.94 -7.24
C HIS A 546 -24.67 6.58 -7.69
N ILE A 547 -23.43 6.52 -8.15
CA ILE A 547 -22.76 5.29 -8.61
C ILE A 547 -21.47 5.13 -7.81
N SER A 548 -21.33 3.98 -7.17
CA SER A 548 -20.16 3.60 -6.38
C SER A 548 -20.03 2.09 -6.29
N ALA A 549 -18.96 1.60 -5.66
CA ALA A 549 -18.91 0.19 -5.30
C ALA A 549 -19.90 -0.13 -4.16
N ASN A 550 -20.40 -1.36 -4.13
CA ASN A 550 -21.17 -1.87 -3.00
C ASN A 550 -20.23 -2.40 -1.91
N ILE A 551 -20.05 -1.62 -0.83
CA ILE A 551 -19.16 -1.99 0.28
C ILE A 551 -19.57 -3.32 0.94
N GLN A 552 -20.88 -3.64 0.98
CA GLN A 552 -21.35 -4.88 1.62
C GLN A 552 -20.95 -6.14 0.83
N SER A 553 -20.69 -6.00 -0.47
CA SER A 553 -20.15 -7.07 -1.31
C SER A 553 -18.64 -7.28 -1.13
N GLN A 554 -17.95 -6.36 -0.44
CA GLN A 554 -16.51 -6.39 -0.28
C GLN A 554 -16.12 -7.17 0.98
N SER A 555 -15.18 -8.11 0.84
CA SER A 555 -14.47 -8.66 1.99
C SER A 555 -13.46 -7.64 2.51
N LEU A 556 -13.45 -7.43 3.82
CA LEU A 556 -12.38 -6.67 4.50
C LEU A 556 -11.40 -7.67 5.09
N GLU A 557 -10.12 -7.47 4.83
CA GLU A 557 -9.06 -8.21 5.51
C GLU A 557 -9.00 -7.76 6.98
N SER A 558 -8.47 -8.62 7.87
CA SER A 558 -8.40 -8.33 9.30
C SER A 558 -7.61 -7.06 9.64
N ARG A 559 -6.66 -6.66 8.77
CA ARG A 559 -5.82 -5.46 8.93
C ARG A 559 -6.49 -4.17 8.45
N GLU A 560 -7.48 -4.25 7.56
CA GLU A 560 -8.08 -3.07 6.95
C GLU A 560 -9.02 -2.36 7.94
N LYS A 561 -8.67 -1.12 8.32
CA LYS A 561 -9.39 -0.33 9.33
C LYS A 561 -10.17 0.82 8.71
N TYR A 562 -9.69 1.39 7.61
CA TYR A 562 -10.27 2.57 6.98
C TYR A 562 -10.62 2.28 5.53
N LEU A 563 -11.76 2.80 5.10
CA LEU A 563 -12.28 2.59 3.75
C LEU A 563 -12.46 3.94 3.05
N SER A 564 -11.84 4.09 1.89
CA SER A 564 -12.09 5.19 0.95
C SER A 564 -12.91 4.67 -0.22
N LEU A 565 -14.04 5.32 -0.52
CA LEU A 565 -14.92 4.95 -1.61
C LEU A 565 -14.95 6.06 -2.67
N ALA A 566 -14.55 5.72 -3.90
CA ALA A 566 -14.76 6.62 -5.03
C ALA A 566 -16.19 6.51 -5.55
N ALA A 567 -16.80 7.64 -5.89
CA ALA A 567 -18.15 7.71 -6.41
C ALA A 567 -18.30 8.79 -7.49
N ARG A 568 -19.35 8.63 -8.30
CA ARG A 568 -19.86 9.65 -9.22
C ARG A 568 -21.35 9.84 -8.97
N PHE A 569 -21.83 11.08 -9.08
CA PHE A 569 -23.26 11.34 -9.01
C PHE A 569 -23.68 12.39 -10.04
N HIS A 570 -24.96 12.36 -10.41
CA HIS A 570 -25.56 13.29 -11.36
C HIS A 570 -26.97 13.66 -10.91
N GLN A 571 -27.32 14.94 -11.06
CA GLN A 571 -28.67 15.44 -10.75
C GLN A 571 -29.56 15.37 -11.99
N MET A 572 -30.69 14.69 -11.83
CA MET A 572 -31.75 14.64 -12.83
C MET A 572 -32.80 15.70 -12.51
N THR A 573 -33.20 16.48 -13.51
CA THR A 573 -34.15 17.59 -13.37
C THR A 573 -35.44 17.37 -14.19
N PRO A 574 -36.18 16.25 -14.00
CA PRO A 574 -37.41 16.02 -14.74
C PRO A 574 -38.51 17.00 -14.28
N ASN A 575 -39.46 17.27 -15.19
CA ASN A 575 -40.65 18.10 -14.91
C ASN A 575 -41.87 17.27 -14.48
N ASN A 576 -41.77 15.94 -14.46
CA ASN A 576 -42.84 15.01 -14.11
C ASN A 576 -42.28 13.73 -13.46
N PRO A 577 -43.12 12.90 -12.81
CA PRO A 577 -42.65 11.73 -12.06
C PRO A 577 -42.52 10.44 -12.91
N GLU A 578 -42.83 10.47 -14.21
CA GLU A 578 -43.04 9.24 -15.00
C GLU A 578 -41.81 8.33 -15.07
N ASN A 579 -40.62 8.92 -15.27
CA ASN A 579 -39.37 8.14 -15.27
C ASN A 579 -39.13 7.48 -13.91
N MET A 580 -39.40 8.19 -12.81
CA MET A 580 -39.20 7.65 -11.47
C MET A 580 -40.21 6.55 -11.15
N LYS A 581 -41.49 6.72 -11.51
CA LYS A 581 -42.51 5.66 -11.36
C LYS A 581 -42.11 4.37 -12.09
N ARG A 582 -41.58 4.48 -13.32
CA ARG A 582 -41.11 3.31 -14.08
C ARG A 582 -39.94 2.61 -13.38
N ILE A 583 -39.00 3.37 -12.82
CA ILE A 583 -37.88 2.81 -12.05
C ILE A 583 -38.39 2.12 -10.77
N GLU A 584 -39.28 2.76 -10.01
CA GLU A 584 -39.88 2.18 -8.80
C GLU A 584 -40.64 0.88 -9.11
N GLN A 585 -41.41 0.86 -10.21
CA GLN A 585 -42.05 -0.36 -10.70
C GLN A 585 -41.02 -1.45 -11.02
N MET A 586 -39.95 -1.12 -11.77
CA MET A 586 -38.89 -2.08 -12.10
C MET A 586 -38.19 -2.65 -10.85
N VAL A 587 -37.87 -1.79 -9.87
CA VAL A 587 -37.24 -2.19 -8.60
C VAL A 587 -38.16 -3.09 -7.77
N SER A 588 -39.45 -2.76 -7.69
CA SER A 588 -40.43 -3.56 -6.93
C SER A 588 -40.64 -4.96 -7.49
N LEU A 589 -40.46 -5.15 -8.80
CA LEU A 589 -40.55 -6.46 -9.46
C LEU A 589 -39.36 -7.37 -9.13
N LYS A 590 -38.24 -6.83 -8.62
CA LYS A 590 -37.00 -7.57 -8.28
C LYS A 590 -36.50 -8.48 -9.41
N LYS A 591 -36.70 -8.07 -10.66
CA LYS A 591 -36.23 -8.81 -11.84
C LYS A 591 -34.88 -8.28 -12.27
N LYS A 592 -34.08 -9.16 -12.89
CA LYS A 592 -32.89 -8.74 -13.61
C LYS A 592 -33.28 -7.79 -14.75
N PHE A 593 -32.47 -6.77 -14.98
CA PHE A 593 -32.66 -5.77 -16.02
C PHE A 593 -31.33 -5.46 -16.70
N MET A 594 -31.42 -4.92 -17.91
CA MET A 594 -30.25 -4.50 -18.67
C MET A 594 -29.79 -3.11 -18.21
N PHE A 595 -28.50 -2.95 -17.91
CA PHE A 595 -27.87 -1.67 -17.62
C PHE A 595 -26.82 -1.36 -18.70
N CYS A 596 -26.97 -0.28 -19.44
CA CYS A 596 -26.12 0.00 -20.62
C CYS A 596 -25.65 1.45 -20.69
N PRO A 597 -24.53 1.73 -21.38
CA PRO A 597 -24.19 3.08 -21.77
C PRO A 597 -25.06 3.52 -22.94
N ALA A 598 -25.27 4.83 -23.07
CA ALA A 598 -25.94 5.45 -24.19
C ALA A 598 -25.23 6.75 -24.57
N GLU A 599 -25.29 7.12 -25.84
CA GLU A 599 -24.91 8.45 -26.29
C GLU A 599 -26.12 9.37 -26.28
N ILE A 600 -25.93 10.60 -25.81
CA ILE A 600 -26.95 11.64 -25.90
C ILE A 600 -26.47 12.80 -26.75
N SER A 601 -27.32 13.15 -27.72
CA SER A 601 -27.12 14.33 -28.56
C SER A 601 -27.00 15.61 -27.74
N ASN A 602 -26.26 16.59 -28.25
CA ASN A 602 -26.05 17.89 -27.58
C ASN A 602 -27.35 18.65 -27.25
N ASN A 603 -28.45 18.35 -27.95
CA ASN A 603 -29.76 18.96 -27.71
C ASN A 603 -30.57 18.23 -26.62
N GLY A 604 -30.06 17.11 -26.10
CA GLY A 604 -30.66 16.30 -25.05
C GLY A 604 -31.90 15.48 -25.45
N LYS A 605 -32.22 15.40 -26.75
CA LYS A 605 -33.48 14.81 -27.24
C LYS A 605 -33.30 13.36 -27.70
N ASP A 606 -32.19 13.07 -28.36
CA ASP A 606 -31.91 11.76 -28.90
C ASP A 606 -30.93 11.02 -27.99
N VAL A 607 -31.35 9.85 -27.50
CA VAL A 607 -30.55 8.94 -26.69
C VAL A 607 -30.43 7.63 -27.45
N GLU A 608 -29.20 7.23 -27.77
CA GLU A 608 -28.88 5.99 -28.48
C GLU A 608 -28.16 5.01 -27.54
N PRO A 609 -28.85 3.95 -27.07
CA PRO A 609 -28.24 2.96 -26.19
C PRO A 609 -27.32 1.98 -26.91
N TYR A 610 -26.20 1.65 -26.29
CA TYR A 610 -25.24 0.63 -26.73
C TYR A 610 -25.50 -0.70 -26.02
N PHE A 611 -26.44 -1.50 -26.55
CA PHE A 611 -26.90 -2.73 -25.90
C PHE A 611 -25.84 -3.85 -25.87
N ASP A 612 -24.90 -3.86 -26.81
CA ASP A 612 -23.80 -4.82 -26.86
C ASP A 612 -22.79 -4.65 -25.71
N LYS A 613 -22.76 -3.46 -25.11
CA LYS A 613 -21.95 -3.08 -23.95
C LYS A 613 -22.69 -3.22 -22.61
N ALA A 614 -23.88 -3.79 -22.61
CA ALA A 614 -24.72 -3.85 -21.43
C ALA A 614 -24.23 -4.88 -20.39
N ILE A 615 -24.50 -4.55 -19.13
CA ILE A 615 -24.32 -5.41 -17.95
C ILE A 615 -25.69 -5.78 -17.40
N ILE A 616 -25.88 -7.04 -17.05
CA ILE A 616 -27.10 -7.50 -16.38
C ILE A 616 -27.02 -7.13 -14.89
N LYS A 617 -28.03 -6.41 -14.41
CA LYS A 617 -28.18 -5.96 -13.01
C LYS A 617 -29.43 -6.54 -12.37
N SER A 618 -29.44 -6.65 -11.04
CA SER A 618 -30.61 -7.07 -10.25
C SER A 618 -31.06 -6.06 -9.20
N SER A 619 -30.30 -5.00 -8.95
CA SER A 619 -30.57 -4.05 -7.87
C SER A 619 -30.42 -2.58 -8.30
N ILE A 620 -31.30 -1.73 -7.75
CA ILE A 620 -31.16 -0.27 -7.64
C ILE A 620 -31.72 0.10 -6.28
N GLU A 621 -30.98 0.86 -5.49
CA GLU A 621 -31.45 1.36 -4.21
C GLU A 621 -32.12 2.73 -4.40
N ILE A 622 -33.25 2.96 -3.72
CA ILE A 622 -33.95 4.24 -3.74
C ILE A 622 -34.07 4.73 -2.29
N LYS A 623 -33.53 5.92 -2.01
CA LYS A 623 -33.56 6.57 -0.70
C LYS A 623 -34.16 7.97 -0.80
N ASN A 624 -34.69 8.48 0.30
CA ASN A 624 -35.01 9.90 0.40
C ASN A 624 -33.81 10.67 0.95
N ALA A 625 -33.59 11.89 0.47
CA ALA A 625 -32.50 12.74 0.93
C ALA A 625 -32.52 12.96 2.46
N TRP A 626 -33.71 13.11 3.04
CA TRP A 626 -33.88 13.33 4.49
C TRP A 626 -33.43 12.16 5.36
N GLU A 627 -33.35 10.94 4.80
CA GLU A 627 -32.95 9.71 5.51
C GLU A 627 -31.42 9.53 5.57
N LEU A 628 -30.66 10.29 4.78
CA LEU A 628 -29.21 10.11 4.67
C LEU A 628 -28.47 10.64 5.90
N ASP A 629 -27.70 9.77 6.55
CA ASP A 629 -26.79 10.13 7.63
C ASP A 629 -25.39 10.55 7.10
N ILE A 630 -24.60 11.19 7.95
CA ILE A 630 -23.28 11.74 7.60
C ILE A 630 -22.24 10.68 7.21
N ASN A 631 -22.43 9.43 7.61
CA ASN A 631 -21.53 8.31 7.31
C ASN A 631 -22.05 7.44 6.15
N ALA A 632 -23.28 7.67 5.67
CA ALA A 632 -23.77 7.01 4.47
C ALA A 632 -22.87 7.37 3.27
N PRO A 633 -22.45 6.40 2.44
CA PRO A 633 -21.70 6.69 1.23
C PRO A 633 -22.39 7.70 0.33
N GLU A 634 -23.72 7.66 0.26
CA GLU A 634 -24.52 8.55 -0.58
C GLU A 634 -24.59 9.99 -0.04
N SER A 635 -24.12 10.27 1.18
CA SER A 635 -24.09 11.64 1.75
C SER A 635 -23.29 12.64 0.88
N VAL A 636 -22.42 12.15 -0.01
CA VAL A 636 -21.67 12.96 -0.97
C VAL A 636 -22.56 13.65 -2.00
N VAL A 637 -23.77 13.14 -2.26
CA VAL A 637 -24.70 13.75 -3.22
C VAL A 637 -25.38 15.01 -2.70
N ILE A 638 -25.41 15.19 -1.37
CA ILE A 638 -26.03 16.35 -0.74
C ILE A 638 -25.04 17.53 -0.78
N LEU A 639 -25.43 18.54 -1.55
CA LEU A 639 -24.66 19.76 -1.78
C LEU A 639 -25.15 20.89 -0.88
N LYS A 640 -24.34 21.96 -0.79
CA LYS A 640 -24.61 23.13 0.04
C LYS A 640 -25.96 23.80 -0.28
N ASP A 641 -26.30 23.85 -1.56
CA ASP A 641 -27.49 24.55 -2.07
C ASP A 641 -28.72 23.62 -2.21
N ASP A 642 -28.61 22.37 -1.76
CA ASP A 642 -29.76 21.47 -1.71
C ASP A 642 -30.76 21.91 -0.64
N ASP A 643 -32.03 21.62 -0.89
CA ASP A 643 -33.15 21.99 0.00
C ASP A 643 -34.06 20.77 0.18
N PRO A 644 -33.62 19.76 0.95
CA PRO A 644 -34.28 18.46 1.00
C PRO A 644 -35.72 18.54 1.51
N ILE A 645 -36.59 17.69 0.94
CA ILE A 645 -37.96 17.52 1.41
C ILE A 645 -37.93 16.68 2.70
N ILE A 646 -38.23 17.32 3.83
CA ILE A 646 -38.34 16.67 5.13
C ILE A 646 -39.84 16.57 5.48
N PRO A 647 -40.36 15.36 5.78
CA PRO A 647 -41.75 15.21 6.21
C PRO A 647 -42.04 16.05 7.47
N PRO A 648 -43.22 16.69 7.58
CA PRO A 648 -43.54 17.59 8.71
C PRO A 648 -43.40 16.95 10.10
N GLU A 649 -43.56 15.62 10.18
CA GLU A 649 -43.48 14.84 11.42
C GLU A 649 -42.03 14.58 11.89
N ILE A 650 -41.02 14.88 11.05
CA ILE A 650 -39.61 14.61 11.32
C ILE A 650 -38.89 15.92 11.67
N MET A 651 -38.62 16.13 12.96
CA MET A 651 -37.90 17.34 13.43
C MET A 651 -36.37 17.26 13.30
N ASN A 652 -35.79 16.06 13.46
CA ASN A 652 -34.34 15.85 13.49
C ASN A 652 -33.89 14.95 12.33
N ALA A 653 -34.13 15.38 11.10
CA ALA A 653 -33.73 14.62 9.92
C ALA A 653 -32.18 14.52 9.83
N PRO A 654 -31.60 13.32 9.67
CA PRO A 654 -30.16 13.12 9.55
C PRO A 654 -29.45 14.02 8.53
N VAL A 655 -30.13 14.36 7.43
CA VAL A 655 -29.59 15.22 6.36
C VAL A 655 -29.16 16.61 6.83
N LEU A 656 -29.74 17.11 7.92
CA LEU A 656 -29.42 18.44 8.47
C LEU A 656 -27.97 18.53 8.96
N GLU A 657 -27.41 17.42 9.46
CA GLU A 657 -26.00 17.35 9.86
C GLU A 657 -25.08 17.46 8.64
N ILE A 658 -25.47 16.84 7.52
CA ILE A 658 -24.74 16.92 6.25
C ILE A 658 -24.70 18.36 5.76
N LEU A 659 -25.85 19.03 5.67
CA LEU A 659 -25.95 20.43 5.22
C LEU A 659 -25.13 21.37 6.11
N LYS A 660 -25.18 21.19 7.43
CA LYS A 660 -24.36 21.97 8.37
C LYS A 660 -22.86 21.81 8.08
N ARG A 661 -22.39 20.59 7.80
CA ARG A 661 -20.99 20.33 7.46
C ARG A 661 -20.60 20.94 6.11
N ARG A 662 -21.50 20.95 5.12
CA ARG A 662 -21.27 21.56 3.79
C ARG A 662 -21.24 23.09 3.85
N ASN A 663 -21.95 23.71 4.79
CA ASN A 663 -21.95 25.16 5.00
C ASN A 663 -20.68 25.68 5.71
N ASN A 664 -20.02 24.82 6.50
CA ASN A 664 -18.82 25.16 7.28
C ASN A 664 -17.49 24.87 6.54
N LYS A 665 -17.56 24.29 5.34
CA LYS A 665 -16.44 24.14 4.40
C LYS A 665 -16.55 25.22 3.34
#